data_AF-A0A2H9LFU6-F1
#
_entry.id   AF-A0A2H9LFU6-F1
#
_cell.length_a   1.000
_cell.length_b   1.000
_cell.length_c   1.000
_cell.angle_alpha   90.00
_cell.angle_beta   90.00
_cell.angle_gamma   90.00
#
_symmetry.space_group_name_H-M   'P 1'
#
loop_
_entity.id
_entity.type
_entity.pdbx_description
1 polymer ?
#
loop_
_entity_poly.entity_id
_entity_poly.type
_entity_poly.pdbx_seq_one_letter_code
_entity_poly.pdbx_strand_id
1 'polypeptide(L)'
;MCGISGAFGPNSKVIIKEVSSLLKHRGPDCSKIIDFYDLQLGHNLLSIVGFVPQPLVSKDSVMVANSEIYNWEYLAKKEKLKAKNDSELLFLLLQKYKNNLGKAINMLNGDFAFAFFYKQQNSIIGYLSRAILGIKPLWYYSHTGQLYFSSERKSLPINIRTKAIDLNPRILLNININTKTKKVVLKEQYLGFFNNETTQDSYEKAKTHTEKIIEESIKQRSKSDKKIAVLVSGGVDSSLMTCIAQKYNKNIAFYNISTERKSIDKDFAEKLEKELKIKINYITINDNDAIKAIPNIVQIIETSDPIKVSIALPFYFLAKQINKDKIKVVLIGNGADSLFCGFHRFLSEYNPTKDSISKLRKLYDTDCYRDDAIFMHFGIEARFPYLDKKLCNYVISLPDSYKINNTRRKIILRDIASKYLSKELSERPKKAIQYGSGFDKLLTRYQNLHKKNTIGELFEQTKNENEKLACLFSGGKDSVLALHIMKNMNYKVSCLITIDSKNKDSYMYHTPTIHLVDLQSKSLGVPLIKCKTAGKKEKELSALKSALIKAKKKYNINGVITGALYSNYQRDRIEKISDELGLKVFSPLWHKSQYEEVKELISLHIVGVITKIAAQGLQNDFLGKVLDKNLLEQLKQLENKYGFNICGEGGEYETFVLDAPIFRKKIEIEKSKVKMENEFTGELLIEKAKLVGK
;
A
#
# COMPACT_ATOMS: atom_id res chain seq x y z
N MET A 1 -3.52 12.07 18.07
CA MET A 1 -2.46 11.81 17.07
C MET A 1 -1.46 12.95 17.03
N CYS A 2 -0.17 12.65 17.00
CA CYS A 2 0.89 13.66 17.15
C CYS A 2 1.83 13.69 15.94
N GLY A 3 2.63 14.75 15.85
CA GLY A 3 3.83 14.78 15.00
C GLY A 3 5.06 14.48 15.85
N ILE A 4 5.82 13.43 15.51
CA ILE A 4 7.09 13.10 16.20
C ILE A 4 8.27 13.32 15.27
N SER A 5 9.41 13.72 15.85
CA SER A 5 10.65 13.95 15.10
C SER A 5 11.88 13.78 15.98
N GLY A 6 13.01 13.47 15.36
CA GLY A 6 14.30 13.48 16.01
C GLY A 6 15.46 13.70 15.06
N ALA A 7 16.54 14.27 15.59
CA ALA A 7 17.73 14.62 14.83
C ALA A 7 19.00 14.43 15.66
N PHE A 8 19.95 13.68 15.12
CA PHE A 8 21.30 13.51 15.63
C PHE A 8 22.30 13.65 14.47
N GLY A 9 23.32 14.47 14.68
CA GLY A 9 24.31 14.80 13.64
C GLY A 9 24.47 16.31 13.45
N PRO A 10 25.13 16.74 12.36
CA PRO A 10 25.35 18.15 12.04
C PRO A 10 24.04 18.93 12.00
N ASN A 11 24.07 20.14 12.56
CA ASN A 11 22.94 21.08 12.60
C ASN A 11 21.64 20.49 13.17
N SER A 12 21.72 19.45 14.01
CA SER A 12 20.53 18.77 14.57
C SER A 12 19.56 19.74 15.26
N LYS A 13 20.08 20.74 15.98
CA LYS A 13 19.29 21.80 16.65
C LYS A 13 18.52 22.71 15.70
N VAL A 14 19.04 22.96 14.49
CA VAL A 14 18.35 23.75 13.47
C VAL A 14 17.31 22.87 12.75
N ILE A 15 17.74 21.69 12.30
CA ILE A 15 16.90 20.73 11.59
C ILE A 15 15.68 20.35 12.42
N ILE A 16 15.83 20.06 13.72
CA ILE A 16 14.69 19.67 14.57
C ILE A 16 13.66 20.80 14.70
N LYS A 17 14.08 22.07 14.71
CA LYS A 17 13.16 23.22 14.81
C LYS A 17 12.35 23.36 13.52
N GLU A 18 13.01 23.24 12.37
CA GLU A 18 12.36 23.27 11.05
C GLU A 18 11.38 22.10 10.89
N VAL A 19 11.84 20.88 11.15
CA VAL A 19 11.00 19.66 11.07
C VAL A 19 9.81 19.77 12.02
N SER A 20 10.03 20.19 13.27
CA SER A 20 8.95 20.33 14.25
C SER A 20 7.94 21.40 13.82
N SER A 21 8.39 22.52 13.25
CA SER A 21 7.51 23.56 12.71
C SER A 21 6.65 23.04 11.55
N LEU A 22 7.23 22.27 10.63
CA LEU A 22 6.51 21.66 9.51
C LEU A 22 5.53 20.56 9.92
N LEU A 23 5.64 20.03 11.14
CA LEU A 23 4.70 19.02 11.69
C LEU A 23 3.59 19.63 12.54
N LYS A 24 3.54 20.96 12.70
CA LYS A 24 2.59 21.62 13.60
C LYS A 24 1.13 21.36 13.22
N HIS A 25 0.83 21.17 11.92
CA HIS A 25 -0.52 20.79 11.47
C HIS A 25 -1.02 19.47 12.10
N ARG A 26 -0.10 18.54 12.37
CA ARG A 26 -0.43 17.26 13.00
C ARG A 26 -0.78 17.40 14.48
N GLY A 27 -0.24 18.42 15.15
CA GLY A 27 -0.34 18.59 16.59
C GLY A 27 -0.35 20.07 16.99
N PRO A 28 -1.48 20.76 16.78
CA PRO A 28 -1.57 22.20 16.99
C PRO A 28 -1.64 22.62 18.46
N ASP A 29 -1.88 21.70 19.39
CA ASP A 29 -2.21 22.04 20.79
C ASP A 29 -0.95 22.32 21.64
N CYS A 30 0.20 21.69 21.35
CA CYS A 30 1.46 21.95 22.06
C CYS A 30 2.67 21.47 21.24
N SER A 31 3.76 22.23 21.26
CA SER A 31 5.04 21.84 20.63
C SER A 31 6.16 21.89 21.66
N LYS A 32 6.98 20.84 21.73
CA LYS A 32 8.14 20.81 22.63
C LYS A 32 9.31 20.09 21.97
N ILE A 33 10.51 20.61 22.20
CA ILE A 33 11.78 20.03 21.75
C ILE A 33 12.66 19.87 22.98
N ILE A 34 13.37 18.76 23.08
CA ILE A 34 14.40 18.56 24.10
C ILE A 34 15.72 18.11 23.47
N ASP A 35 16.80 18.33 24.22
CA ASP A 35 18.13 17.77 23.95
C ASP A 35 18.37 16.59 24.90
N PHE A 36 18.57 15.39 24.34
CA PHE A 36 18.91 14.19 25.09
C PHE A 36 20.29 13.69 24.64
N TYR A 37 21.35 14.27 25.22
CA TYR A 37 22.75 13.92 24.90
C TYR A 37 23.08 14.08 23.40
N ASP A 38 22.84 15.28 22.85
CA ASP A 38 22.98 15.67 21.43
C ASP A 38 21.93 15.09 20.47
N LEU A 39 21.10 14.15 20.93
CA LEU A 39 19.92 13.72 20.21
C LEU A 39 18.77 14.71 20.48
N GLN A 40 18.41 15.48 19.48
CA GLN A 40 17.25 16.37 19.55
C GLN A 40 15.97 15.57 19.31
N LEU A 41 14.95 15.79 20.13
CA LEU A 41 13.65 15.12 20.01
C LEU A 41 12.54 16.16 20.07
N GLY A 42 11.68 16.17 19.05
CA GLY A 42 10.57 17.11 18.89
C GLY A 42 9.22 16.39 18.84
N HIS A 43 8.23 16.97 19.50
CA HIS A 43 6.87 16.47 19.50
C HIS A 43 5.85 17.61 19.37
N ASN A 44 4.85 17.40 18.51
CA ASN A 44 3.67 18.24 18.32
C ASN A 44 2.42 17.47 18.73
N LEU A 45 1.72 17.94 19.76
CA LEU A 45 0.59 17.29 20.41
C LEU A 45 -0.74 17.67 19.76
N LEU A 46 -1.55 16.67 19.44
CA LEU A 46 -3.01 16.81 19.37
C LEU A 46 -3.60 16.13 20.59
N SER A 47 -4.17 16.92 21.49
CA SER A 47 -4.76 16.46 22.75
C SER A 47 -6.14 15.86 22.49
N ILE A 48 -6.20 14.53 22.59
CA ILE A 48 -7.43 13.74 22.49
C ILE A 48 -7.78 13.16 23.85
N VAL A 49 -6.87 12.36 24.42
CA VAL A 49 -6.99 11.76 25.76
C VAL A 49 -6.10 12.53 26.73
N GLY A 50 -6.66 13.56 27.37
CA GLY A 50 -5.92 14.43 28.28
C GLY A 50 -4.88 15.32 27.58
N PHE A 51 -4.27 16.23 28.35
CA PHE A 51 -3.20 17.10 27.88
C PHE A 51 -1.86 16.58 28.40
N VAL A 52 -1.10 15.91 27.53
CA VAL A 52 0.14 15.21 27.89
C VAL A 52 1.28 15.71 27.00
N PRO A 53 2.03 16.74 27.44
CA PRO A 53 3.17 17.24 26.67
C PRO A 53 4.27 16.17 26.59
N GLN A 54 4.70 15.84 25.37
CA GLN A 54 5.89 15.04 25.13
C GLN A 54 6.97 15.92 24.48
N PRO A 55 8.26 15.54 24.46
CA PRO A 55 8.84 14.26 24.86
C PRO A 55 8.61 13.89 26.34
N LEU A 56 8.33 12.60 26.62
CA LEU A 56 8.28 12.03 27.98
C LEU A 56 9.70 11.68 28.42
N VAL A 57 10.10 12.09 29.62
CA VAL A 57 11.50 12.02 30.07
C VAL A 57 11.58 11.41 31.47
N SER A 58 12.56 10.52 31.69
CA SER A 58 13.03 10.05 33.00
C SER A 58 14.50 10.43 33.21
N LYS A 59 15.10 9.98 34.32
CA LYS A 59 16.52 10.21 34.63
C LYS A 59 17.46 9.73 33.51
N ASP A 60 17.13 8.62 32.86
CA ASP A 60 18.00 7.90 31.94
C ASP A 60 17.35 7.57 30.60
N SER A 61 16.09 7.94 30.37
CA SER A 61 15.38 7.61 29.14
C SER A 61 14.43 8.71 28.67
N VAL A 62 14.09 8.67 27.40
CA VAL A 62 13.19 9.62 26.73
C VAL A 62 12.35 8.89 25.68
N MET A 63 11.11 9.36 25.48
CA MET A 63 10.26 8.91 24.39
C MET A 63 9.52 10.07 23.71
N VAL A 64 9.38 9.96 22.40
CA VAL A 64 8.34 10.64 21.63
C VAL A 64 7.45 9.59 20.98
N ALA A 65 6.14 9.76 21.06
CA ALA A 65 5.16 8.85 20.47
C ALA A 65 3.98 9.59 19.85
N ASN A 66 3.54 9.09 18.69
CA ASN A 66 2.18 9.28 18.19
C ASN A 66 1.44 7.98 18.49
N SER A 67 0.69 7.92 19.59
CA SER A 67 0.05 6.70 20.05
C SER A 67 -1.40 6.91 20.45
N GLU A 68 -2.18 5.84 20.26
CA GLU A 68 -3.45 5.58 20.95
C GLU A 68 -3.44 4.10 21.36
N ILE A 69 -3.23 3.81 22.65
CA ILE A 69 -3.20 2.43 23.17
C ILE A 69 -4.53 2.07 23.82
N TYR A 70 -5.40 1.32 23.13
CA TYR A 70 -6.76 1.03 23.58
C TYR A 70 -6.84 0.13 24.82
N ASN A 71 -5.87 -0.75 25.03
CA ASN A 71 -5.82 -1.64 26.20
C ASN A 71 -4.97 -1.09 27.35
N TRP A 72 -4.76 0.23 27.42
CA TRP A 72 -3.76 0.79 28.32
C TRP A 72 -4.10 0.59 29.81
N GLU A 73 -5.35 0.81 30.21
CA GLU A 73 -5.78 0.65 31.61
C GLU A 73 -5.57 -0.79 32.10
N TYR A 74 -5.92 -1.76 31.23
CA TYR A 74 -5.70 -3.18 31.50
C TYR A 74 -4.22 -3.49 31.71
N LEU A 75 -3.34 -2.98 30.82
CA LEU A 75 -1.90 -3.19 30.93
C LEU A 75 -1.30 -2.47 32.14
N ALA A 76 -1.76 -1.27 32.46
CA ALA A 76 -1.33 -0.53 33.66
C ALA A 76 -1.56 -1.37 34.92
N LYS A 77 -2.76 -1.93 35.07
CA LYS A 77 -3.10 -2.80 36.20
C LYS A 77 -2.31 -4.11 36.19
N LYS A 78 -2.29 -4.81 35.04
CA LYS A 78 -1.61 -6.10 34.89
C LYS A 78 -0.11 -6.02 35.17
N GLU A 79 0.54 -4.97 34.66
CA GLU A 79 1.99 -4.77 34.77
C GLU A 79 2.41 -3.98 36.01
N LYS A 80 1.45 -3.58 36.86
CA LYS A 80 1.64 -2.77 38.07
C LYS A 80 2.33 -1.42 37.77
N LEU A 81 1.91 -0.77 36.70
CA LEU A 81 2.42 0.53 36.25
C LEU A 81 1.45 1.65 36.63
N LYS A 82 1.96 2.74 37.21
CA LYS A 82 1.18 3.93 37.56
C LYS A 82 1.08 4.92 36.38
N ALA A 83 0.52 4.47 35.27
CA ALA A 83 0.29 5.29 34.09
C ALA A 83 -1.01 6.11 34.23
N LYS A 84 -1.00 7.38 33.83
CA LYS A 84 -2.21 8.23 33.82
C LYS A 84 -2.91 8.29 32.47
N ASN A 85 -2.24 7.85 31.42
CA ASN A 85 -2.72 7.85 30.04
C ASN A 85 -1.96 6.77 29.24
N ASP A 86 -2.38 6.61 27.99
CA ASP A 86 -1.87 5.60 27.06
C ASP A 86 -0.39 5.82 26.69
N SER A 87 0.03 7.08 26.51
CA SER A 87 1.40 7.46 26.17
C SER A 87 2.37 7.24 27.34
N GLU A 88 1.95 7.57 28.56
CA GLU A 88 2.69 7.27 29.78
C GLU A 88 2.80 5.77 30.02
N LEU A 89 1.73 5.00 29.79
CA LEU A 89 1.81 3.55 29.85
C LEU A 89 2.89 3.04 28.89
N LEU A 90 2.84 3.48 27.63
CA LEU A 90 3.80 3.05 26.62
C LEU A 90 5.22 3.32 27.11
N PHE A 91 5.51 4.52 27.61
CA PHE A 91 6.83 4.88 28.14
C PHE A 91 7.28 3.94 29.27
N LEU A 92 6.44 3.76 30.30
CA LEU A 92 6.74 2.92 31.46
C LEU A 92 6.90 1.44 31.08
N LEU A 93 6.11 0.95 30.13
CA LEU A 93 6.18 -0.42 29.64
C LEU A 93 7.50 -0.65 28.89
N LEU A 94 7.91 0.27 28.01
CA LEU A 94 9.17 0.16 27.27
C LEU A 94 10.38 0.21 28.22
N GLN A 95 10.33 1.02 29.28
CA GLN A 95 11.35 1.03 30.33
C GLN A 95 11.45 -0.32 31.04
N LYS A 96 10.32 -0.89 31.47
CA LYS A 96 10.25 -2.19 32.15
C LYS A 96 10.81 -3.33 31.29
N TYR A 97 10.59 -3.26 29.98
CA TYR A 97 10.98 -4.29 29.01
C TYR A 97 12.16 -3.88 28.11
N LYS A 98 13.06 -2.99 28.57
CA LYS A 98 14.19 -2.49 27.76
C LYS A 98 15.08 -3.59 27.14
N ASN A 99 15.17 -4.76 27.78
CA ASN A 99 15.94 -5.90 27.28
C ASN A 99 15.14 -6.85 26.36
N ASN A 100 13.83 -6.64 26.20
CA ASN A 100 12.95 -7.43 25.34
C ASN A 100 11.73 -6.60 24.88
N LEU A 101 11.99 -5.58 24.06
CA LEU A 101 10.94 -4.69 23.55
C LEU A 101 9.92 -5.39 22.66
N GLY A 102 10.30 -6.47 21.96
CA GLY A 102 9.37 -7.27 21.17
C GLY A 102 8.21 -7.81 22.02
N LYS A 103 8.48 -8.24 23.25
CA LYS A 103 7.45 -8.67 24.20
C LYS A 103 6.50 -7.53 24.58
N ALA A 104 7.03 -6.34 24.91
CA ALA A 104 6.21 -5.18 25.23
C ALA A 104 5.31 -4.77 24.06
N ILE A 105 5.88 -4.66 22.86
CA ILE A 105 5.15 -4.29 21.63
C ILE A 105 4.02 -5.30 21.34
N ASN A 106 4.27 -6.59 21.56
CA ASN A 106 3.28 -7.64 21.33
C ASN A 106 2.08 -7.57 22.28
N MET A 107 2.21 -6.96 23.47
CA MET A 107 1.12 -6.80 24.42
C MET A 107 0.18 -5.64 24.08
N LEU A 108 0.64 -4.67 23.28
CA LEU A 108 -0.13 -3.48 22.92
C LEU A 108 -1.25 -3.83 21.94
N ASN A 109 -2.45 -3.31 22.22
CA ASN A 109 -3.53 -3.15 21.24
C ASN A 109 -3.75 -1.65 21.02
N GLY A 110 -3.28 -1.14 19.88
CA GLY A 110 -3.29 0.29 19.64
C GLY A 110 -2.65 0.68 18.33
N ASP A 111 -2.85 1.94 17.97
CA ASP A 111 -2.29 2.55 16.77
C ASP A 111 -1.16 3.48 17.21
N PHE A 112 0.09 3.07 17.00
CA PHE A 112 1.24 3.82 17.49
C PHE A 112 2.43 3.83 16.54
N ALA A 113 3.22 4.89 16.67
CA ALA A 113 4.60 5.02 16.22
C ALA A 113 5.39 5.73 17.32
N PHE A 114 6.56 5.19 17.70
CA PHE A 114 7.37 5.78 18.76
C PHE A 114 8.86 5.76 18.43
N ALA A 115 9.59 6.65 19.10
CA ALA A 115 11.02 6.60 19.25
C ALA A 115 11.37 6.68 20.74
N PHE A 116 11.97 5.61 21.27
CA PHE A 116 12.34 5.46 22.69
C PHE A 116 13.85 5.32 22.79
N PHE A 117 14.48 6.11 23.66
CA PHE A 117 15.92 6.11 23.86
C PHE A 117 16.26 6.04 25.34
N TYR A 118 17.36 5.37 25.69
CA TYR A 118 17.93 5.40 27.02
C TYR A 118 19.46 5.47 27.00
N LYS A 119 20.05 6.03 28.05
CA LYS A 119 21.50 6.16 28.20
C LYS A 119 22.12 4.87 28.72
N GLN A 120 23.25 4.48 28.14
CA GLN A 120 24.09 3.40 28.62
C GLN A 120 25.56 3.78 28.50
N GLN A 121 26.21 4.11 29.62
CA GLN A 121 27.61 4.54 29.69
C GLN A 121 27.93 5.66 28.66
N ASN A 122 28.71 5.34 27.62
CA ASN A 122 29.14 6.25 26.54
C ASN A 122 28.26 6.16 25.28
N SER A 123 27.09 5.55 25.38
CA SER A 123 26.16 5.36 24.27
C SER A 123 24.73 5.71 24.64
N ILE A 124 23.93 6.04 23.62
CA ILE A 124 22.47 6.08 23.68
C ILE A 124 21.97 4.86 22.91
N ILE A 125 21.13 4.07 23.55
CA ILE A 125 20.43 2.96 22.92
C ILE A 125 19.02 3.44 22.56
N GLY A 126 18.61 3.23 21.32
CA GLY A 126 17.35 3.71 20.77
C GLY A 126 16.55 2.64 20.07
N TYR A 127 15.24 2.84 20.03
CA TYR A 127 14.30 1.95 19.35
C TYR A 127 13.24 2.78 18.64
N LEU A 128 13.08 2.51 17.35
CA LEU A 128 11.97 3.04 16.55
C LEU A 128 11.09 1.86 16.16
N SER A 129 9.78 2.01 16.35
CA SER A 129 8.80 0.97 15.97
C SER A 129 7.43 1.57 15.70
N ARG A 130 6.61 0.80 15.00
CA ARG A 130 5.19 1.10 14.75
C ARG A 130 4.33 -0.08 15.20
N ALA A 131 3.01 0.14 15.29
CA ALA A 131 2.03 -0.94 15.36
C ALA A 131 2.07 -1.80 14.09
N ILE A 132 1.70 -3.09 14.20
CA ILE A 132 1.97 -4.11 13.17
C ILE A 132 1.33 -3.86 11.78
N LEU A 133 0.25 -3.07 11.76
CA LEU A 133 -0.45 -2.64 10.54
C LEU A 133 0.01 -1.27 10.03
N GLY A 134 0.83 -0.55 10.82
CA GLY A 134 1.46 0.71 10.43
C GLY A 134 0.50 1.87 10.19
N ILE A 135 -0.62 1.95 10.92
CA ILE A 135 -1.57 3.07 10.79
C ILE A 135 -0.89 4.43 11.01
N LYS A 136 -0.05 4.55 12.04
CA LYS A 136 0.74 5.77 12.29
C LYS A 136 2.06 5.72 11.52
N PRO A 137 2.41 6.74 10.71
CA PRO A 137 3.64 6.73 9.93
C PRO A 137 4.88 7.10 10.74
N LEU A 138 6.03 6.58 10.28
CA LEU A 138 7.35 6.94 10.79
C LEU A 138 8.39 6.71 9.71
N TRP A 139 9.06 7.78 9.30
CA TRP A 139 10.15 7.79 8.33
C TRP A 139 11.47 8.01 9.05
N TYR A 140 12.55 7.42 8.53
CA TYR A 140 13.89 7.63 9.08
C TYR A 140 14.97 7.69 8.00
N TYR A 141 16.09 8.32 8.33
CA TYR A 141 17.30 8.37 7.52
C TYR A 141 18.52 8.21 8.44
N SER A 142 19.50 7.43 8.01
CA SER A 142 20.78 7.34 8.68
C SER A 142 21.92 7.14 7.68
N HIS A 143 22.97 7.95 7.84
CA HIS A 143 24.21 7.87 7.05
C HIS A 143 25.32 8.58 7.81
N THR A 144 26.58 8.12 7.71
CA THR A 144 27.76 8.86 8.22
C THR A 144 27.62 9.42 9.64
N GLY A 145 27.16 8.60 10.59
CA GLY A 145 26.99 9.04 12.00
C GLY A 145 25.79 9.94 12.25
N GLN A 146 24.86 10.05 11.30
CA GLN A 146 23.64 10.82 11.45
C GLN A 146 22.42 9.92 11.64
N LEU A 147 21.41 10.44 12.32
CA LEU A 147 20.09 9.84 12.43
C LEU A 147 19.03 10.94 12.42
N TYR A 148 18.07 10.82 11.51
CA TYR A 148 16.89 11.69 11.46
C TYR A 148 15.65 10.83 11.33
N PHE A 149 14.56 11.22 12.00
CA PHE A 149 13.28 10.57 11.82
C PHE A 149 12.13 11.57 11.97
N SER A 150 11.00 11.27 11.33
CA SER A 150 9.80 12.10 11.38
C SER A 150 8.53 11.32 11.05
N SER A 151 7.37 11.75 11.57
CA SER A 151 6.07 11.22 11.17
C SER A 151 5.76 11.39 9.68
N GLU A 152 6.22 12.45 9.04
CA GLU A 152 5.99 12.73 7.62
C GLU A 152 7.31 12.90 6.90
N ARG A 153 7.44 12.34 5.70
CA ARG A 153 8.69 12.45 4.93
C ARG A 153 8.92 13.90 4.49
N LYS A 154 7.86 14.63 4.13
CA LYS A 154 7.92 16.03 3.67
C LYS A 154 8.43 17.05 4.68
N SER A 155 8.42 16.73 5.97
CA SER A 155 8.98 17.61 7.00
C SER A 155 10.52 17.58 7.02
N LEU A 156 11.14 16.51 6.47
CA LEU A 156 12.59 16.36 6.46
C LEU A 156 13.22 17.28 5.41
N PRO A 157 14.44 17.80 5.67
CA PRO A 157 15.20 18.58 4.69
C PRO A 157 15.39 17.83 3.37
N ILE A 158 15.40 18.52 2.23
CA ILE A 158 15.37 17.90 0.89
C ILE A 158 16.49 16.86 0.64
N ASN A 159 17.70 17.14 1.13
CA ASN A 159 18.86 16.25 1.04
C ASN A 159 18.73 14.96 1.86
N ILE A 160 17.90 14.98 2.90
CA ILE A 160 17.55 13.85 3.76
C ILE A 160 16.29 13.16 3.24
N ARG A 161 15.25 13.93 2.94
CA ARG A 161 13.92 13.50 2.51
C ARG A 161 13.96 12.51 1.33
N THR A 162 14.80 12.81 0.34
CA THR A 162 14.96 11.97 -0.87
C THR A 162 15.56 10.60 -0.60
N LYS A 163 16.17 10.40 0.58
CA LYS A 163 16.81 9.15 1.03
C LYS A 163 16.13 8.54 2.25
N ALA A 164 15.08 9.18 2.77
CA ALA A 164 14.34 8.70 3.92
C ALA A 164 13.59 7.40 3.57
N ILE A 165 13.56 6.49 4.52
CA ILE A 165 12.97 5.16 4.43
C ILE A 165 11.70 5.14 5.29
N ASP A 166 10.60 4.64 4.74
CA ASP A 166 9.38 4.35 5.51
C ASP A 166 9.66 3.15 6.42
N LEU A 167 9.56 3.33 7.74
CA LEU A 167 9.87 2.25 8.68
C LEU A 167 8.81 1.16 8.55
N ASN A 168 9.22 0.00 8.03
CA ASN A 168 8.35 -1.16 7.92
C ASN A 168 7.77 -1.53 9.32
N PRO A 169 6.44 -1.61 9.50
CA PRO A 169 5.81 -1.79 10.82
C PRO A 169 6.11 -3.13 11.50
N ARG A 170 6.73 -4.08 10.78
CA ARG A 170 7.17 -5.37 11.32
C ARG A 170 8.65 -5.36 11.70
N ILE A 171 9.32 -4.22 11.63
CA ILE A 171 10.72 -4.03 12.01
C ILE A 171 10.79 -3.18 13.27
N LEU A 172 11.47 -3.71 14.28
CA LEU A 172 12.01 -2.93 15.39
C LEU A 172 13.42 -2.48 15.00
N LEU A 173 13.59 -1.17 14.80
CA LEU A 173 14.88 -0.59 14.45
C LEU A 173 15.65 -0.27 15.73
N ASN A 174 16.70 -1.06 15.99
CA ASN A 174 17.60 -0.88 17.12
C ASN A 174 18.71 0.09 16.73
N ILE A 175 18.97 1.06 17.59
CA ILE A 175 19.90 2.16 17.35
C ILE A 175 20.93 2.19 18.47
N ASN A 176 22.21 2.28 18.12
CA ASN A 176 23.27 2.59 19.06
C ASN A 176 24.01 3.83 18.58
N ILE A 177 23.95 4.90 19.38
CA ILE A 177 24.65 6.14 19.13
C ILE A 177 25.78 6.25 20.15
N ASN A 178 27.03 6.17 19.69
CA ASN A 178 28.17 6.45 20.56
C ASN A 178 28.33 7.96 20.71
N THR A 179 28.18 8.48 21.93
CA THR A 179 28.14 9.93 22.17
C THR A 179 29.53 10.57 22.05
N LYS A 180 30.61 9.79 22.16
CA LYS A 180 32.00 10.25 22.00
C LYS A 180 32.43 10.27 20.54
N THR A 181 32.28 9.14 19.83
CA THR A 181 32.72 9.01 18.44
C THR A 181 31.69 9.52 17.44
N LYS A 182 30.48 9.86 17.89
CA LYS A 182 29.33 10.23 17.07
C LYS A 182 28.94 9.15 16.04
N LYS A 183 29.40 7.91 16.23
CA LYS A 183 29.05 6.78 15.36
C LYS A 183 27.63 6.32 15.67
N VAL A 184 26.83 6.15 14.62
CA VAL A 184 25.47 5.58 14.68
C VAL A 184 25.50 4.20 14.03
N VAL A 185 24.96 3.21 14.74
CA VAL A 185 24.81 1.83 14.25
C VAL A 185 23.33 1.44 14.34
N LEU A 186 22.81 0.90 13.24
CA LEU A 186 21.43 0.41 13.14
C LEU A 186 21.42 -1.12 13.00
N LYS A 187 20.45 -1.76 13.66
CA LYS A 187 20.14 -3.18 13.48
C LYS A 187 18.62 -3.38 13.40
N GLU A 188 18.18 -4.06 12.37
CA GLU A 188 16.76 -4.39 12.18
C GLU A 188 16.44 -5.72 12.86
N GLN A 189 15.34 -5.76 13.61
CA GLN A 189 14.78 -6.99 14.17
C GLN A 189 13.36 -7.18 13.64
N TYR A 190 13.07 -8.35 13.05
CA TYR A 190 11.73 -8.69 12.59
C TYR A 190 10.83 -9.11 13.76
N LEU A 191 9.63 -8.54 13.82
CA LEU A 191 8.65 -8.74 14.90
C LEU A 191 7.59 -9.80 14.59
N GLY A 192 7.57 -10.37 13.39
CA GLY A 192 6.53 -11.31 12.94
C GLY A 192 5.32 -10.60 12.34
N PHE A 193 4.25 -11.37 12.11
CA PHE A 193 2.94 -10.86 11.68
C PHE A 193 1.83 -11.69 12.35
N PHE A 194 0.58 -11.60 11.87
CA PHE A 194 -0.54 -12.42 12.37
C PHE A 194 -0.30 -13.92 12.15
N ASN A 195 -0.84 -14.73 13.07
CA ASN A 195 -0.87 -16.19 12.93
C ASN A 195 -1.89 -16.56 11.82
N ASN A 196 -1.57 -17.58 11.03
CA ASN A 196 -2.39 -18.09 9.93
C ASN A 196 -2.91 -19.52 10.17
N GLU A 197 -2.79 -20.03 11.40
CA GLU A 197 -3.44 -21.29 11.79
C GLU A 197 -4.96 -21.15 11.76
N THR A 198 -5.61 -22.01 10.97
CA THR A 198 -7.06 -21.99 10.80
C THR A 198 -7.78 -22.40 12.09
N THR A 199 -8.79 -21.64 12.51
CA THR A 199 -9.64 -22.02 13.65
C THR A 199 -10.52 -23.23 13.32
N GLN A 200 -10.85 -24.02 14.34
CA GLN A 200 -11.81 -25.13 14.28
C GLN A 200 -13.22 -24.72 14.75
N ASP A 201 -13.46 -23.43 14.95
CA ASP A 201 -14.79 -22.93 15.34
C ASP A 201 -15.82 -23.20 14.24
N SER A 202 -17.02 -23.65 14.62
CA SER A 202 -18.17 -23.71 13.72
C SER A 202 -18.58 -22.31 13.22
N TYR A 203 -19.29 -22.24 12.10
CA TYR A 203 -19.71 -20.96 11.51
C TYR A 203 -20.45 -20.05 12.50
N GLU A 204 -21.41 -20.58 13.26
CA GLU A 204 -22.19 -19.80 14.23
C GLU A 204 -21.33 -19.28 15.40
N LYS A 205 -20.39 -20.10 15.88
CA LYS A 205 -19.44 -19.70 16.91
C LYS A 205 -18.48 -18.63 16.39
N ALA A 206 -17.96 -18.81 15.18
CA ALA A 206 -17.10 -17.85 14.51
C ALA A 206 -17.82 -16.52 14.26
N LYS A 207 -19.08 -16.55 13.82
CA LYS A 207 -19.93 -15.36 13.62
C LYS A 207 -20.12 -14.59 14.92
N THR A 208 -20.51 -15.29 15.99
CA THR A 208 -20.73 -14.69 17.31
C THR A 208 -19.43 -14.10 17.88
N HIS A 209 -18.31 -14.79 17.72
CA HIS A 209 -17.02 -14.30 18.20
C HIS A 209 -16.55 -13.09 17.39
N THR A 210 -16.66 -13.15 16.06
CA THR A 210 -16.33 -12.04 15.16
C THR A 210 -17.15 -10.80 15.50
N GLU A 211 -18.47 -10.95 15.72
CA GLU A 211 -19.35 -9.87 16.15
C GLU A 211 -18.87 -9.22 17.44
N LYS A 212 -18.55 -10.01 18.47
CA LYS A 212 -18.04 -9.51 19.75
C LYS A 212 -16.73 -8.74 19.61
N ILE A 213 -15.79 -9.22 18.77
CA ILE A 213 -14.51 -8.54 18.55
C ILE A 213 -14.73 -7.23 17.76
N ILE A 214 -15.61 -7.22 16.75
CA ILE A 214 -15.98 -6.00 16.02
C ILE A 214 -16.60 -4.97 16.99
N GLU A 215 -17.53 -5.40 17.84
CA GLU A 215 -18.18 -4.55 18.81
C GLU A 215 -17.18 -3.94 19.80
N GLU A 216 -16.29 -4.75 20.37
CA GLU A 216 -15.26 -4.28 21.30
C GLU A 216 -14.25 -3.34 20.61
N SER A 217 -13.87 -3.62 19.36
CA SER A 217 -13.00 -2.75 18.56
C SER A 217 -13.62 -1.36 18.32
N ILE A 218 -14.90 -1.32 17.93
CA ILE A 218 -15.63 -0.07 17.69
C ILE A 218 -15.84 0.68 18.99
N LYS A 219 -16.23 -0.02 20.07
CA LYS A 219 -16.38 0.56 21.41
C LYS A 219 -15.09 1.24 21.87
N GLN A 220 -13.94 0.57 21.78
CA GLN A 220 -12.65 1.13 22.19
C GLN A 220 -12.27 2.40 21.41
N ARG A 221 -12.71 2.52 20.15
CA ARG A 221 -12.39 3.66 19.27
C ARG A 221 -13.43 4.77 19.29
N SER A 222 -14.67 4.49 19.69
CA SER A 222 -15.78 5.46 19.73
C SER A 222 -16.09 5.99 21.13
N LYS A 223 -15.81 5.21 22.19
CA LYS A 223 -16.10 5.60 23.58
C LYS A 223 -15.33 6.87 23.92
N SER A 224 -16.05 7.97 24.07
CA SER A 224 -15.52 9.28 24.43
C SER A 224 -16.66 10.19 24.87
N ASP A 225 -16.39 11.11 25.80
CA ASP A 225 -17.32 12.20 26.14
C ASP A 225 -17.27 13.33 25.09
N LYS A 226 -16.24 13.33 24.24
CA LYS A 226 -16.07 14.32 23.17
C LYS A 226 -16.88 13.94 21.94
N LYS A 227 -17.27 14.96 21.18
CA LYS A 227 -17.89 14.80 19.86
C LYS A 227 -16.92 14.10 18.90
N ILE A 228 -17.41 13.08 18.20
CA ILE A 228 -16.66 12.34 17.18
C ILE A 228 -17.39 12.38 15.84
N ALA A 229 -16.67 12.17 14.76
CA ALA A 229 -17.21 12.02 13.41
C ALA A 229 -17.23 10.55 12.99
N VAL A 230 -18.23 10.16 12.20
CA VAL A 230 -18.30 8.86 11.54
C VAL A 230 -18.53 9.09 10.05
N LEU A 231 -17.68 8.48 9.21
CA LEU A 231 -17.85 8.52 7.76
C LEU A 231 -18.84 7.45 7.31
N VAL A 232 -19.88 7.86 6.60
CA VAL A 232 -21.00 7.00 6.18
C VAL A 232 -21.07 6.96 4.66
N SER A 233 -20.87 5.77 4.08
CA SER A 233 -21.03 5.54 2.64
C SER A 233 -22.34 4.83 2.28
N GLY A 234 -23.09 4.36 3.28
CA GLY A 234 -24.19 3.41 3.11
C GLY A 234 -23.74 1.98 2.79
N GLY A 235 -22.43 1.72 2.71
CA GLY A 235 -21.86 0.37 2.58
C GLY A 235 -21.90 -0.41 3.90
N VAL A 236 -21.98 -1.74 3.82
CA VAL A 236 -22.11 -2.63 4.99
C VAL A 236 -21.10 -2.34 6.11
N ASP A 237 -19.85 -2.01 5.74
CA ASP A 237 -18.79 -1.71 6.71
C ASP A 237 -19.10 -0.44 7.51
N SER A 238 -19.36 0.69 6.82
CA SER A 238 -19.67 1.95 7.49
C SER A 238 -21.02 1.93 8.19
N SER A 239 -21.99 1.18 7.66
CA SER A 239 -23.33 1.08 8.25
C SER A 239 -23.32 0.27 9.54
N LEU A 240 -22.67 -0.90 9.57
CA LEU A 240 -22.52 -1.69 10.80
C LEU A 240 -21.70 -0.92 11.85
N MET A 241 -20.62 -0.24 11.42
CA MET A 241 -19.84 0.63 12.30
C MET A 241 -20.69 1.75 12.91
N THR A 242 -21.57 2.36 12.11
CA THR A 242 -22.49 3.41 12.54
C THR A 242 -23.43 2.91 13.64
N CYS A 243 -24.10 1.77 13.41
CA CYS A 243 -25.02 1.18 14.38
C CYS A 243 -24.34 0.89 15.73
N ILE A 244 -23.14 0.30 15.69
CA ILE A 244 -22.42 -0.06 16.92
C ILE A 244 -21.88 1.18 17.62
N ALA A 245 -21.31 2.16 16.90
CA ALA A 245 -20.74 3.36 17.51
C ALA A 245 -21.77 4.16 18.32
N GLN A 246 -23.02 4.24 17.84
CA GLN A 246 -24.13 4.93 18.53
C GLN A 246 -24.51 4.32 19.90
N LYS A 247 -24.15 3.06 20.13
CA LYS A 247 -24.34 2.42 21.44
C LYS A 247 -23.37 2.99 22.49
N TYR A 248 -22.18 3.39 22.07
CA TYR A 248 -21.07 3.74 22.97
C TYR A 248 -20.70 5.22 22.99
N ASN A 249 -21.21 6.01 22.05
CA ASN A 249 -21.08 7.45 22.04
C ASN A 249 -22.38 8.10 21.55
N LYS A 250 -22.93 9.03 22.33
CA LYS A 250 -24.17 9.76 22.00
C LYS A 250 -23.92 11.05 21.23
N ASN A 251 -22.69 11.52 21.16
CA ASN A 251 -22.28 12.76 20.51
C ASN A 251 -21.52 12.46 19.20
N ILE A 252 -22.23 11.91 18.23
CA ILE A 252 -21.68 11.55 16.92
C ILE A 252 -22.23 12.46 15.84
N ALA A 253 -21.36 12.99 14.99
CA ALA A 253 -21.73 13.61 13.72
C ALA A 253 -21.44 12.66 12.56
N PHE A 254 -22.44 12.42 11.72
CA PHE A 254 -22.32 11.54 10.56
C PHE A 254 -22.04 12.37 9.30
N TYR A 255 -21.14 11.91 8.44
CA TYR A 255 -20.77 12.63 7.22
C TYR A 255 -20.83 11.71 6.01
N ASN A 256 -21.39 12.23 4.92
CA ASN A 256 -21.37 11.61 3.60
C ASN A 256 -20.85 12.63 2.57
N ILE A 257 -20.19 12.16 1.52
CA ILE A 257 -19.69 13.02 0.46
C ILE A 257 -20.03 12.47 -0.93
N SER A 258 -20.34 13.38 -1.84
CA SER A 258 -20.60 13.10 -3.24
C SER A 258 -20.12 14.26 -4.11
N THR A 259 -19.94 13.99 -5.41
CA THR A 259 -19.94 15.05 -6.42
C THR A 259 -21.39 15.48 -6.72
N GLU A 260 -21.57 16.50 -7.56
CA GLU A 260 -22.90 16.91 -8.05
C GLU A 260 -23.60 15.84 -8.92
N ARG A 261 -22.88 14.77 -9.26
CA ARG A 261 -23.38 13.65 -10.07
C ARG A 261 -24.11 12.64 -9.20
N LYS A 262 -24.87 11.76 -9.84
CA LYS A 262 -25.55 10.64 -9.16
C LYS A 262 -24.53 9.81 -8.36
N SER A 263 -24.77 9.69 -7.05
CA SER A 263 -23.89 9.01 -6.11
C SER A 263 -24.67 7.90 -5.42
N ILE A 264 -24.28 6.65 -5.72
CA ILE A 264 -24.87 5.49 -5.06
C ILE A 264 -24.49 5.43 -3.57
N ASP A 265 -23.39 6.08 -3.15
CA ASP A 265 -23.07 6.20 -1.72
C ASP A 265 -24.06 7.12 -1.02
N LYS A 266 -24.48 8.20 -1.68
CA LYS A 266 -25.51 9.11 -1.16
C LYS A 266 -26.87 8.40 -1.06
N ASP A 267 -27.29 7.73 -2.13
CA ASP A 267 -28.57 7.00 -2.17
C ASP A 267 -28.73 6.01 -1.02
N PHE A 268 -27.67 5.26 -0.67
CA PHE A 268 -27.70 4.31 0.44
C PHE A 268 -27.47 4.95 1.81
N ALA A 269 -26.75 6.07 1.89
CA ALA A 269 -26.65 6.84 3.12
C ALA A 269 -28.00 7.42 3.53
N GLU A 270 -28.82 7.92 2.59
CA GLU A 270 -30.17 8.40 2.85
C GLU A 270 -31.11 7.29 3.36
N LYS A 271 -30.94 6.06 2.88
CA LYS A 271 -31.67 4.88 3.40
C LYS A 271 -31.27 4.56 4.84
N LEU A 272 -29.96 4.55 5.11
CA LEU A 272 -29.44 4.34 6.46
C LEU A 272 -29.91 5.44 7.42
N GLU A 273 -29.95 6.68 6.96
CA GLU A 273 -30.42 7.84 7.74
C GLU A 273 -31.86 7.65 8.23
N LYS A 274 -32.75 7.22 7.32
CA LYS A 274 -34.16 6.92 7.64
C LYS A 274 -34.28 5.73 8.58
N GLU A 275 -33.54 4.66 8.32
CA GLU A 275 -33.60 3.42 9.10
C GLU A 275 -33.12 3.63 10.54
N LEU A 276 -32.01 4.36 10.73
CA LEU A 276 -31.42 4.61 12.05
C LEU A 276 -31.94 5.87 12.74
N LYS A 277 -32.79 6.66 12.07
CA LYS A 277 -33.30 7.96 12.54
C LYS A 277 -32.16 8.90 13.01
N ILE A 278 -31.11 8.95 12.21
CA ILE A 278 -29.95 9.84 12.44
C ILE A 278 -30.01 11.04 11.51
N LYS A 279 -29.11 12.01 11.70
CA LYS A 279 -28.89 13.12 10.76
C LYS A 279 -27.50 13.02 10.16
N ILE A 280 -27.43 12.91 8.83
CA ILE A 280 -26.19 12.85 8.07
C ILE A 280 -25.91 14.23 7.47
N ASN A 281 -24.66 14.69 7.62
CA ASN A 281 -24.15 15.90 6.98
C ASN A 281 -23.66 15.53 5.58
N TYR A 282 -24.45 15.85 4.55
CA TYR A 282 -24.09 15.62 3.15
C TYR A 282 -23.25 16.76 2.60
N ILE A 283 -22.08 16.42 2.08
CA ILE A 283 -21.17 17.35 1.41
C ILE A 283 -21.22 17.06 -0.09
N THR A 284 -21.52 18.09 -0.88
CA THR A 284 -21.51 18.02 -2.34
C THR A 284 -20.39 18.90 -2.88
N ILE A 285 -19.51 18.32 -3.71
CA ILE A 285 -18.36 19.00 -4.29
C ILE A 285 -18.52 19.10 -5.81
N ASN A 286 -18.38 20.30 -6.37
CA ASN A 286 -18.33 20.48 -7.81
C ASN A 286 -16.95 20.08 -8.38
N ASP A 287 -16.91 19.80 -9.68
CA ASP A 287 -15.71 19.29 -10.33
C ASP A 287 -14.53 20.29 -10.29
N ASN A 288 -14.81 21.60 -10.37
CA ASN A 288 -13.79 22.65 -10.39
C ASN A 288 -13.06 22.76 -9.05
N ASP A 289 -13.78 22.71 -7.94
CA ASP A 289 -13.21 22.75 -6.60
C ASP A 289 -12.38 21.50 -6.31
N ALA A 290 -12.86 20.33 -6.74
CA ALA A 290 -12.10 19.10 -6.65
C ALA A 290 -10.79 19.18 -7.43
N ILE A 291 -10.82 19.71 -8.64
CA ILE A 291 -9.64 19.91 -9.48
C ILE A 291 -8.63 20.86 -8.81
N LYS A 292 -9.07 22.00 -8.29
CA LYS A 292 -8.19 22.97 -7.60
C LYS A 292 -7.50 22.39 -6.36
N ALA A 293 -8.11 21.40 -5.71
CA ALA A 293 -7.52 20.75 -4.54
C ALA A 293 -6.38 19.76 -4.87
N ILE A 294 -6.30 19.27 -6.11
CA ILE A 294 -5.37 18.19 -6.51
C ILE A 294 -3.89 18.52 -6.17
N PRO A 295 -3.33 19.70 -6.52
CA PRO A 295 -1.92 19.98 -6.22
C PRO A 295 -1.62 19.95 -4.72
N ASN A 296 -2.55 20.47 -3.91
CA ASN A 296 -2.41 20.51 -2.46
C ASN A 296 -2.51 19.08 -1.88
N ILE A 297 -3.43 18.26 -2.39
CA ILE A 297 -3.55 16.85 -2.00
C ILE A 297 -2.26 16.08 -2.30
N VAL A 298 -1.68 16.23 -3.49
CA VAL A 298 -0.42 15.56 -3.85
C VAL A 298 0.73 15.95 -2.91
N GLN A 299 0.80 17.22 -2.49
CA GLN A 299 1.75 17.65 -1.47
C GLN A 299 1.45 17.02 -0.10
N ILE A 300 0.17 16.88 0.25
CA ILE A 300 -0.24 16.30 1.53
C ILE A 300 0.14 14.81 1.61
N ILE A 301 -0.24 14.01 0.61
CA ILE A 301 -0.04 12.56 0.59
C ILE A 301 1.31 12.11 0.03
N GLU A 302 2.12 13.06 -0.45
CA GLU A 302 3.47 12.86 -0.98
C GLU A 302 3.58 11.87 -2.15
N THR A 303 2.53 11.77 -2.95
CA THR A 303 2.49 10.93 -4.15
C THR A 303 1.54 11.49 -5.18
N SER A 304 1.92 11.31 -6.44
CA SER A 304 1.12 11.65 -7.62
C SER A 304 0.36 10.46 -8.21
N ASP A 305 0.35 9.32 -7.50
CA ASP A 305 -0.37 8.12 -7.91
C ASP A 305 -1.88 8.44 -8.12
N PRO A 306 -2.42 8.27 -9.34
CA PRO A 306 -3.78 8.70 -9.65
C PRO A 306 -4.84 8.01 -8.78
N ILE A 307 -4.65 6.74 -8.44
CA ILE A 307 -5.60 5.99 -7.63
C ILE A 307 -5.59 6.56 -6.21
N LYS A 308 -4.40 6.77 -5.62
CA LYS A 308 -4.27 7.37 -4.29
C LYS A 308 -4.85 8.79 -4.27
N VAL A 309 -4.59 9.61 -5.28
CA VAL A 309 -5.15 10.97 -5.39
C VAL A 309 -6.68 10.92 -5.51
N SER A 310 -7.24 10.02 -6.32
CA SER A 310 -8.70 9.90 -6.48
C SER A 310 -9.43 9.52 -5.19
N ILE A 311 -8.78 8.70 -4.34
CA ILE A 311 -9.32 8.30 -3.03
C ILE A 311 -9.11 9.41 -2.00
N ALA A 312 -8.00 10.15 -2.10
CA ALA A 312 -7.69 11.26 -1.19
C ALA A 312 -8.64 12.45 -1.39
N LEU A 313 -9.15 12.70 -2.60
CA LEU A 313 -10.09 13.79 -2.89
C LEU A 313 -11.32 13.82 -1.94
N PRO A 314 -12.16 12.78 -1.86
CA PRO A 314 -13.29 12.80 -0.95
C PRO A 314 -12.86 12.94 0.52
N PHE A 315 -11.77 12.29 0.93
CA PHE A 315 -11.27 12.44 2.30
C PHE A 315 -10.77 13.85 2.62
N TYR A 316 -10.17 14.56 1.66
CA TYR A 316 -9.72 15.94 1.83
C TYR A 316 -10.88 16.87 2.20
N PHE A 317 -11.97 16.79 1.45
CA PHE A 317 -13.15 17.63 1.70
C PHE A 317 -13.91 17.21 2.96
N LEU A 318 -14.00 15.91 3.25
CA LEU A 318 -14.54 15.41 4.52
C LEU A 318 -13.72 15.94 5.71
N ALA A 319 -12.40 15.79 5.68
CA ALA A 319 -11.51 16.28 6.74
C ALA A 319 -11.63 17.79 6.92
N LYS A 320 -11.67 18.55 5.81
CA LYS A 320 -11.88 20.01 5.84
C LYS A 320 -13.18 20.39 6.54
N GLN A 321 -14.29 19.71 6.24
CA GLN A 321 -15.58 19.99 6.87
C GLN A 321 -15.60 19.58 8.35
N ILE A 322 -15.08 18.40 8.70
CA ILE A 322 -15.00 17.91 10.08
C ILE A 322 -14.17 18.85 10.96
N ASN A 323 -13.08 19.40 10.41
CA ASN A 323 -12.25 20.39 11.11
C ASN A 323 -13.00 21.71 11.34
N LYS A 324 -13.76 22.18 10.34
CA LYS A 324 -14.65 23.35 10.49
C LYS A 324 -15.66 23.15 11.62
N ASP A 325 -16.14 21.92 11.80
CA ASP A 325 -17.08 21.53 12.86
C ASP A 325 -16.38 21.29 14.22
N LYS A 326 -15.07 21.56 14.31
CA LYS A 326 -14.21 21.44 15.51
C LYS A 326 -14.16 20.03 16.11
N ILE A 327 -14.31 19.01 15.28
CA ILE A 327 -14.23 17.61 15.68
C ILE A 327 -12.80 17.11 15.46
N LYS A 328 -12.19 16.51 16.49
CA LYS A 328 -10.78 16.05 16.45
C LYS A 328 -10.62 14.55 16.15
N VAL A 329 -11.69 13.78 16.11
CA VAL A 329 -11.65 12.31 15.93
C VAL A 329 -12.67 11.87 14.90
N VAL A 330 -12.26 11.01 13.97
CA VAL A 330 -13.11 10.42 12.94
C VAL A 330 -12.94 8.90 12.89
N LEU A 331 -14.06 8.17 12.77
CA LEU A 331 -14.06 6.73 12.53
C LEU A 331 -14.29 6.44 11.05
N ILE A 332 -13.48 5.53 10.51
CA ILE A 332 -13.48 5.15 9.10
C ILE A 332 -13.58 3.64 8.97
N GLY A 333 -14.47 3.17 8.07
CA GLY A 333 -14.68 1.75 7.80
C GLY A 333 -13.57 1.06 6.96
N ASN A 334 -12.47 1.76 6.67
CA ASN A 334 -11.38 1.24 5.84
C ASN A 334 -10.72 0.02 6.51
N GLY A 335 -10.28 -0.92 5.68
CA GLY A 335 -9.68 -2.20 6.12
C GLY A 335 -10.63 -3.39 6.05
N ALA A 336 -11.94 -3.19 6.18
CA ALA A 336 -12.93 -4.28 6.13
C ALA A 336 -12.87 -5.07 4.82
N ASP A 337 -12.70 -4.38 3.69
CA ASP A 337 -12.57 -5.04 2.37
C ASP A 337 -11.35 -5.96 2.28
N SER A 338 -10.21 -5.53 2.81
CA SER A 338 -8.98 -6.33 2.82
C SER A 338 -9.06 -7.49 3.80
N LEU A 339 -9.86 -7.37 4.85
CA LEU A 339 -9.96 -8.37 5.91
C LEU A 339 -11.03 -9.44 5.63
N PHE A 340 -12.20 -9.05 5.12
CA PHE A 340 -13.36 -9.91 4.88
C PHE A 340 -13.57 -10.27 3.41
N CYS A 341 -12.50 -10.27 2.61
CA CYS A 341 -12.57 -10.64 1.19
C CYS A 341 -13.57 -9.80 0.36
N GLY A 342 -13.58 -8.48 0.56
CA GLY A 342 -14.59 -7.57 0.00
C GLY A 342 -14.41 -7.12 -1.46
N PHE A 343 -13.21 -7.20 -2.01
CA PHE A 343 -12.93 -6.81 -3.40
C PHE A 343 -13.41 -7.86 -4.40
N HIS A 344 -13.85 -7.42 -5.59
CA HIS A 344 -14.39 -8.33 -6.62
C HIS A 344 -13.35 -9.40 -7.04
N ARG A 345 -12.08 -9.01 -7.10
CA ARG A 345 -10.95 -9.89 -7.44
C ARG A 345 -10.82 -11.14 -6.57
N PHE A 346 -11.31 -11.13 -5.33
CA PHE A 346 -11.25 -12.32 -4.48
C PHE A 346 -12.14 -13.47 -5.00
N LEU A 347 -13.13 -13.19 -5.85
CA LEU A 347 -13.96 -14.22 -6.48
C LEU A 347 -13.18 -15.08 -7.49
N SER A 348 -12.08 -14.55 -8.03
CA SER A 348 -11.23 -15.24 -9.02
C SER A 348 -9.93 -15.80 -8.42
N GLU A 349 -9.77 -15.78 -7.09
CA GLU A 349 -8.52 -16.15 -6.41
C GLU A 349 -8.59 -17.58 -5.82
N TYR A 350 -7.52 -18.36 -6.03
CA TYR A 350 -7.35 -19.70 -5.46
C TYR A 350 -7.11 -19.70 -3.93
N ASN A 351 -6.78 -18.55 -3.31
CA ASN A 351 -6.54 -18.45 -1.86
C ASN A 351 -6.83 -17.04 -1.29
N PRO A 352 -8.11 -16.71 -1.00
CA PRO A 352 -8.53 -15.39 -0.51
C PRO A 352 -7.85 -14.93 0.80
N THR A 353 -7.57 -15.84 1.73
CA THR A 353 -6.89 -15.51 2.99
C THR A 353 -5.47 -15.00 2.75
N LYS A 354 -4.70 -15.68 1.90
CA LYS A 354 -3.31 -15.30 1.61
C LYS A 354 -3.24 -13.91 0.98
N ASP A 355 -4.19 -13.61 0.10
CA ASP A 355 -4.26 -12.32 -0.58
C ASP A 355 -4.75 -11.19 0.35
N SER A 356 -5.64 -11.53 1.29
CA SER A 356 -6.03 -10.65 2.40
C SER A 356 -4.82 -10.30 3.27
N ILE A 357 -3.98 -11.28 3.63
CA ILE A 357 -2.72 -11.07 4.36
C ILE A 357 -1.78 -10.15 3.58
N SER A 358 -1.58 -10.40 2.27
CA SER A 358 -0.73 -9.56 1.41
C SER A 358 -1.21 -8.11 1.39
N LYS A 359 -2.52 -7.88 1.28
CA LYS A 359 -3.09 -6.53 1.35
C LYS A 359 -2.90 -5.87 2.72
N LEU A 360 -3.19 -6.58 3.81
CA LEU A 360 -2.99 -6.07 5.17
C LEU A 360 -1.52 -5.68 5.42
N ARG A 361 -0.56 -6.44 4.86
CA ARG A 361 0.87 -6.10 4.95
C ARG A 361 1.24 -4.80 4.26
N LYS A 362 0.55 -4.45 3.16
CA LYS A 362 0.82 -3.26 2.34
C LYS A 362 -0.01 -2.02 2.74
N LEU A 363 -1.00 -2.16 3.63
CA LEU A 363 -1.88 -1.05 4.03
C LEU A 363 -1.12 0.17 4.55
N TYR A 364 -0.03 -0.02 5.29
CA TYR A 364 0.73 1.07 5.90
C TYR A 364 1.28 2.11 4.90
N ASP A 365 1.58 1.69 3.66
CA ASP A 365 2.12 2.54 2.58
C ASP A 365 1.06 2.93 1.53
N THR A 366 -0.02 2.17 1.44
CA THR A 366 -1.07 2.38 0.44
C THR A 366 -2.19 3.25 0.98
N ASP A 367 -3.00 2.69 1.89
CA ASP A 367 -4.20 3.33 2.41
C ASP A 367 -3.94 4.16 3.67
N CYS A 368 -3.25 3.58 4.65
CA CYS A 368 -3.10 4.20 5.96
C CYS A 368 -2.30 5.50 5.90
N TYR A 369 -1.21 5.56 5.12
CA TYR A 369 -0.44 6.81 4.99
C TYR A 369 -1.25 7.94 4.36
N ARG A 370 -1.96 7.64 3.25
CA ARG A 370 -2.81 8.61 2.55
C ARG A 370 -3.88 9.15 3.48
N ASP A 371 -4.59 8.26 4.17
CA ASP A 371 -5.70 8.63 5.04
C ASP A 371 -5.19 9.41 6.26
N ASP A 372 -4.14 8.93 6.92
CA ASP A 372 -3.48 9.64 8.03
C ASP A 372 -3.01 11.03 7.60
N ALA A 373 -2.27 11.15 6.49
CA ALA A 373 -1.74 12.44 6.03
C ALA A 373 -2.85 13.46 5.74
N ILE A 374 -3.96 13.02 5.14
CA ILE A 374 -5.11 13.89 4.85
C ILE A 374 -5.79 14.37 6.14
N PHE A 375 -6.19 13.47 7.03
CA PHE A 375 -6.89 13.87 8.26
C PHE A 375 -5.98 14.66 9.21
N MET A 376 -4.70 14.30 9.28
CA MET A 376 -3.72 14.98 10.12
C MET A 376 -3.32 16.36 9.60
N HIS A 377 -3.41 16.61 8.29
CA HIS A 377 -3.29 17.97 7.76
C HIS A 377 -4.32 18.93 8.37
N PHE A 378 -5.48 18.40 8.75
CA PHE A 378 -6.55 19.14 9.40
C PHE A 378 -6.61 18.90 10.93
N GLY A 379 -5.57 18.34 11.54
CA GLY A 379 -5.55 18.08 12.98
C GLY A 379 -6.64 17.11 13.47
N ILE A 380 -7.01 16.14 12.63
CA ILE A 380 -8.04 15.13 12.94
C ILE A 380 -7.38 13.75 13.05
N GLU A 381 -7.70 13.04 14.12
CA GLU A 381 -7.33 11.64 14.29
C GLU A 381 -8.32 10.70 13.59
N ALA A 382 -7.86 10.04 12.53
CA ALA A 382 -8.55 8.89 11.95
C ALA A 382 -8.33 7.60 12.78
N ARG A 383 -9.42 6.89 13.04
CA ARG A 383 -9.46 5.58 13.72
C ARG A 383 -10.10 4.53 12.82
N PHE A 384 -9.52 3.33 12.80
CA PHE A 384 -9.88 2.25 11.87
C PHE A 384 -10.30 0.98 12.63
N PRO A 385 -11.57 0.83 13.03
CA PRO A 385 -12.00 -0.31 13.84
C PRO A 385 -11.77 -1.68 13.18
N TYR A 386 -11.87 -1.77 11.85
CA TYR A 386 -11.63 -3.00 11.13
C TYR A 386 -10.15 -3.40 11.03
N LEU A 387 -9.24 -2.51 11.44
CA LEU A 387 -7.80 -2.75 11.53
C LEU A 387 -7.35 -3.00 12.97
N ASP A 388 -8.27 -3.38 13.86
CA ASP A 388 -7.90 -3.84 15.20
C ASP A 388 -7.06 -5.11 15.14
N LYS A 389 -5.97 -5.13 15.92
CA LYS A 389 -5.01 -6.24 15.92
C LYS A 389 -5.66 -7.59 16.25
N LYS A 390 -6.60 -7.61 17.21
CA LYS A 390 -7.29 -8.85 17.61
C LYS A 390 -8.27 -9.30 16.53
N LEU A 391 -9.00 -8.35 15.95
CA LEU A 391 -9.93 -8.61 14.86
C LEU A 391 -9.21 -9.17 13.64
N CYS A 392 -8.13 -8.52 13.20
CA CYS A 392 -7.34 -8.98 12.06
C CYS A 392 -6.79 -10.39 12.30
N ASN A 393 -6.21 -10.65 13.47
CA ASN A 393 -5.65 -11.96 13.79
C ASN A 393 -6.70 -13.07 13.79
N TYR A 394 -7.92 -12.80 14.29
CA TYR A 394 -8.99 -13.80 14.30
C TYR A 394 -9.63 -14.00 12.92
N VAL A 395 -9.89 -12.93 12.16
CA VAL A 395 -10.54 -13.09 10.83
C VAL A 395 -9.61 -13.76 9.81
N ILE A 396 -8.30 -13.54 9.94
CA ILE A 396 -7.29 -14.26 9.13
C ILE A 396 -7.35 -15.77 9.41
N SER A 397 -7.60 -16.21 10.65
CA SER A 397 -7.70 -17.64 10.97
C SER A 397 -9.04 -18.28 10.57
N LEU A 398 -10.04 -17.51 10.12
CA LEU A 398 -11.30 -18.08 9.65
C LEU A 398 -11.15 -18.83 8.32
N PRO A 399 -11.87 -19.94 8.13
CA PRO A 399 -12.00 -20.59 6.83
C PRO A 399 -12.42 -19.61 5.73
N ASP A 400 -11.88 -19.77 4.52
CA ASP A 400 -12.18 -18.90 3.38
C ASP A 400 -13.69 -18.88 3.04
N SER A 401 -14.35 -20.04 3.16
CA SER A 401 -15.78 -20.20 2.92
C SER A 401 -16.66 -19.33 3.83
N TYR A 402 -16.14 -18.87 4.97
CA TYR A 402 -16.87 -17.99 5.89
C TYR A 402 -16.78 -16.53 5.45
N LYS A 403 -15.79 -16.18 4.62
CA LYS A 403 -15.54 -14.82 4.15
C LYS A 403 -16.08 -14.61 2.74
N ILE A 404 -15.98 -15.62 1.87
CA ILE A 404 -16.32 -15.50 0.45
C ILE A 404 -16.72 -16.85 -0.17
N ASN A 405 -17.60 -16.79 -1.16
CA ASN A 405 -17.88 -17.88 -2.11
C ASN A 405 -18.04 -17.28 -3.52
N ASN A 406 -18.38 -18.10 -4.51
CA ASN A 406 -18.46 -17.70 -5.93
C ASN A 406 -19.43 -16.54 -6.22
N THR A 407 -20.41 -16.28 -5.35
CA THR A 407 -21.45 -15.27 -5.59
C THR A 407 -21.48 -14.16 -4.54
N ARG A 408 -21.03 -14.45 -3.31
CA ARG A 408 -21.17 -13.58 -2.14
C ARG A 408 -19.82 -13.30 -1.49
N ARG A 409 -19.52 -12.01 -1.33
CA ARG A 409 -18.35 -11.46 -0.65
C ARG A 409 -18.71 -10.95 0.74
N LYS A 410 -17.76 -10.96 1.69
CA LYS A 410 -17.94 -10.53 3.07
C LYS A 410 -19.05 -11.29 3.83
N ILE A 411 -19.21 -12.59 3.55
CA ILE A 411 -20.35 -13.40 4.01
C ILE A 411 -20.60 -13.22 5.52
N ILE A 412 -19.62 -13.57 6.36
CA ILE A 412 -19.76 -13.45 7.82
C ILE A 412 -20.03 -12.02 8.29
N LEU A 413 -19.45 -11.00 7.64
CA LEU A 413 -19.68 -9.60 8.02
C LEU A 413 -21.11 -9.16 7.66
N ARG A 414 -21.63 -9.59 6.51
CA ARG A 414 -23.01 -9.31 6.09
C ARG A 414 -24.02 -10.03 6.96
N ASP A 415 -23.73 -11.27 7.36
CA ASP A 415 -24.59 -12.02 8.28
C ASP A 415 -24.59 -11.44 9.70
N ILE A 416 -23.49 -10.82 10.13
CA ILE A 416 -23.48 -10.01 11.35
C ILE A 416 -24.30 -8.74 11.13
N ALA A 417 -24.08 -8.04 10.02
CA ALA A 417 -24.76 -6.79 9.71
C ALA A 417 -26.28 -6.93 9.56
N SER A 418 -26.79 -8.07 9.08
CA SER A 418 -28.23 -8.34 8.93
C SER A 418 -28.99 -8.40 10.26
N LYS A 419 -28.28 -8.53 11.40
CA LYS A 419 -28.86 -8.36 12.74
C LYS A 419 -29.15 -6.90 13.09
N TYR A 420 -28.47 -5.96 12.43
CA TYR A 420 -28.50 -4.53 12.73
C TYR A 420 -29.17 -3.70 11.65
N LEU A 421 -29.25 -4.23 10.43
CA LEU A 421 -29.60 -3.49 9.22
C LEU A 421 -30.57 -4.29 8.37
N SER A 422 -31.39 -3.59 7.60
CA SER A 422 -32.21 -4.18 6.55
C SER A 422 -31.39 -5.00 5.55
N LYS A 423 -32.05 -5.96 4.88
CA LYS A 423 -31.44 -6.80 3.85
C LYS A 423 -30.82 -5.96 2.73
N GLU A 424 -31.45 -4.85 2.37
CA GLU A 424 -30.96 -3.96 1.32
C GLU A 424 -29.61 -3.32 1.68
N LEU A 425 -29.43 -2.84 2.92
CA LEU A 425 -28.18 -2.24 3.38
C LEU A 425 -27.09 -3.29 3.66
N SER A 426 -27.46 -4.41 4.28
CA SER A 426 -26.51 -5.49 4.63
C SER A 426 -25.99 -6.23 3.41
N GLU A 427 -26.78 -6.37 2.33
CA GLU A 427 -26.37 -7.02 1.07
C GLU A 427 -25.87 -6.05 -0.01
N ARG A 428 -25.78 -4.74 0.26
CA ARG A 428 -25.31 -3.75 -0.70
C ARG A 428 -23.99 -4.17 -1.37
N PRO A 429 -23.90 -4.21 -2.72
CA PRO A 429 -22.65 -4.51 -3.41
C PRO A 429 -21.55 -3.49 -3.06
N LYS A 430 -20.32 -3.98 -2.90
CA LYS A 430 -19.16 -3.14 -2.58
C LYS A 430 -18.83 -2.20 -3.73
N LYS A 431 -18.70 -0.90 -3.44
CA LYS A 431 -18.01 0.09 -4.29
C LYS A 431 -16.94 0.82 -3.48
N ALA A 432 -15.81 1.14 -4.12
CA ALA A 432 -14.79 1.98 -3.47
C ALA A 432 -15.25 3.44 -3.46
N ILE A 433 -14.81 4.22 -2.48
CA ILE A 433 -15.31 5.59 -2.22
C ILE A 433 -15.24 6.47 -3.46
N GLN A 434 -14.16 6.44 -4.25
CA GLN A 434 -14.02 7.26 -5.45
C GLN A 434 -15.09 6.97 -6.51
N TYR A 435 -15.52 5.71 -6.64
CA TYR A 435 -16.59 5.33 -7.57
C TYR A 435 -17.97 5.56 -6.97
N GLY A 436 -18.13 5.30 -5.67
CA GLY A 436 -19.40 5.44 -4.97
C GLY A 436 -19.86 6.90 -4.85
N SER A 437 -18.89 7.81 -4.63
CA SER A 437 -19.09 9.26 -4.52
C SER A 437 -18.94 10.04 -5.84
N GLY A 438 -18.49 9.40 -6.92
CA GLY A 438 -18.38 9.99 -8.27
C GLY A 438 -17.09 10.79 -8.55
N PHE A 439 -16.02 10.56 -7.78
CA PHE A 439 -14.72 11.22 -7.94
C PHE A 439 -13.77 10.52 -8.93
N ASP A 440 -14.07 9.29 -9.36
CA ASP A 440 -13.20 8.45 -10.20
C ASP A 440 -12.83 9.07 -11.55
N LYS A 441 -13.74 9.82 -12.18
CA LYS A 441 -13.50 10.45 -13.49
C LYS A 441 -12.89 11.85 -13.42
N LEU A 442 -12.62 12.38 -12.22
CA LEU A 442 -12.10 13.75 -12.08
C LEU A 442 -10.69 13.88 -12.65
N LEU A 443 -9.82 12.91 -12.39
CA LEU A 443 -8.42 12.97 -12.83
C LEU A 443 -8.28 12.89 -14.34
N THR A 444 -9.06 12.03 -15.01
CA THR A 444 -9.09 11.96 -16.48
C THR A 444 -9.54 13.28 -17.09
N ARG A 445 -10.52 13.96 -16.49
CA ARG A 445 -10.98 15.27 -16.96
C ARG A 445 -9.96 16.36 -16.70
N TYR A 446 -9.29 16.33 -15.55
CA TYR A 446 -8.17 17.22 -15.23
C TYR A 446 -7.04 17.07 -16.26
N GLN A 447 -6.68 15.83 -16.60
CA GLN A 447 -5.70 15.55 -17.65
C GLN A 447 -6.11 16.15 -19.00
N ASN A 448 -7.36 15.93 -19.42
CA ASN A 448 -7.87 16.44 -20.70
C ASN A 448 -7.89 17.97 -20.75
N LEU A 449 -8.31 18.64 -19.66
CA LEU A 449 -8.34 20.10 -19.55
C LEU A 449 -6.95 20.73 -19.72
N HIS A 450 -5.92 20.08 -19.18
CA HIS A 450 -4.54 20.56 -19.24
C HIS A 450 -3.76 20.05 -20.46
N LYS A 451 -4.44 19.37 -21.41
CA LYS A 451 -3.85 18.82 -22.65
C LYS A 451 -2.58 17.99 -22.37
N LYS A 452 -2.60 17.17 -21.32
CA LYS A 452 -1.49 16.28 -20.96
C LYS A 452 -1.73 14.86 -21.45
N ASN A 453 -0.68 14.19 -21.91
CA ASN A 453 -0.77 12.81 -22.41
C ASN A 453 -0.89 11.80 -21.27
N THR A 454 -0.40 12.13 -20.08
CA THR A 454 -0.54 11.30 -18.89
C THR A 454 -0.90 12.12 -17.66
N ILE A 455 -1.50 11.48 -16.66
CA ILE A 455 -1.72 12.09 -15.34
C ILE A 455 -0.38 12.44 -14.68
N GLY A 456 0.68 11.66 -14.93
CA GLY A 456 2.02 11.94 -14.43
C GLY A 456 2.58 13.29 -14.89
N GLU A 457 2.35 13.67 -16.14
CA GLU A 457 2.78 14.98 -16.71
C GLU A 457 2.14 16.19 -15.99
N LEU A 458 0.98 16.02 -15.35
CA LEU A 458 0.37 17.07 -14.52
C LEU A 458 1.19 17.34 -13.26
N PHE A 459 1.98 16.35 -12.83
CA PHE A 459 2.71 16.36 -11.58
C PHE A 459 4.23 16.49 -11.74
N GLU A 460 4.76 16.48 -12.96
CA GLU A 460 6.18 16.73 -13.24
C GLU A 460 6.64 18.08 -12.65
N GLN A 461 5.78 19.10 -12.68
CA GLN A 461 6.07 20.42 -12.12
C GLN A 461 6.16 20.43 -10.58
N THR A 462 5.55 19.44 -9.91
CA THR A 462 5.53 19.38 -8.43
C THR A 462 6.83 18.83 -7.83
N LYS A 463 7.78 18.36 -8.65
CA LYS A 463 9.07 17.74 -8.25
C LYS A 463 8.97 16.61 -7.20
N ASN A 464 7.77 16.09 -6.93
CA ASN A 464 7.58 14.91 -6.08
C ASN A 464 7.75 13.65 -6.94
N GLU A 465 9.01 13.24 -7.18
CA GLU A 465 9.28 11.93 -7.79
C GLU A 465 8.70 10.83 -6.88
N ASN A 466 7.86 9.94 -7.44
CA ASN A 466 7.46 8.72 -6.77
C ASN A 466 8.67 7.78 -6.56
N GLU A 467 8.46 6.66 -5.88
CA GLU A 467 9.50 5.67 -5.56
C GLU A 467 10.37 5.28 -6.79
N LYS A 468 11.67 5.06 -6.55
CA LYS A 468 12.58 4.51 -7.57
C LYS A 468 12.36 3.01 -7.72
N LEU A 469 12.02 2.56 -8.90
CA LEU A 469 11.66 1.16 -9.14
C LEU A 469 12.69 0.43 -10.01
N ALA A 470 12.82 -0.87 -9.80
CA ALA A 470 13.33 -1.79 -10.82
C ALA A 470 12.16 -2.50 -11.49
N CYS A 471 12.26 -2.82 -12.78
CA CYS A 471 11.26 -3.65 -13.46
C CYS A 471 11.80 -5.06 -13.69
N LEU A 472 11.08 -6.08 -13.22
CA LEU A 472 11.28 -7.44 -13.72
C LEU A 472 10.84 -7.47 -15.17
N PHE A 473 11.77 -7.73 -16.08
CA PHE A 473 11.60 -7.41 -17.49
C PHE A 473 11.98 -8.63 -18.35
N SER A 474 10.97 -9.20 -19.01
CA SER A 474 11.13 -10.32 -19.94
C SER A 474 11.30 -9.86 -21.38
N GLY A 475 10.83 -8.64 -21.70
CA GLY A 475 10.75 -8.13 -23.06
C GLY A 475 9.46 -8.51 -23.80
N GLY A 476 8.62 -9.34 -23.19
CA GLY A 476 7.27 -9.65 -23.66
C GLY A 476 6.25 -8.60 -23.24
N LYS A 477 5.03 -8.76 -23.78
CA LYS A 477 3.93 -7.80 -23.67
C LYS A 477 3.62 -7.38 -22.23
N ASP A 478 3.56 -8.32 -21.29
CA ASP A 478 3.12 -8.06 -19.91
C ASP A 478 4.16 -7.20 -19.17
N SER A 479 5.44 -7.52 -19.31
CA SER A 479 6.51 -6.73 -18.68
C SER A 479 6.63 -5.31 -19.25
N VAL A 480 6.35 -5.13 -20.55
CA VAL A 480 6.36 -3.83 -21.21
C VAL A 480 5.14 -3.01 -20.85
N LEU A 481 3.95 -3.61 -20.80
CA LEU A 481 2.72 -2.94 -20.36
C LEU A 481 2.82 -2.53 -18.89
N ALA A 482 3.29 -3.42 -18.02
CA ALA A 482 3.50 -3.11 -16.61
C ALA A 482 4.48 -1.93 -16.45
N LEU A 483 5.59 -1.93 -17.19
CA LEU A 483 6.53 -0.82 -17.22
C LEU A 483 5.88 0.48 -17.73
N HIS A 484 5.07 0.40 -18.79
CA HIS A 484 4.38 1.53 -19.39
C HIS A 484 3.40 2.19 -18.40
N ILE A 485 2.55 1.39 -17.74
CA ILE A 485 1.60 1.87 -16.74
C ILE A 485 2.33 2.60 -15.61
N MET A 486 3.39 2.01 -15.06
CA MET A 486 4.12 2.59 -13.95
C MET A 486 4.84 3.89 -14.34
N LYS A 487 5.38 3.98 -15.56
CA LYS A 487 5.94 5.24 -16.09
C LYS A 487 4.86 6.32 -16.23
N ASN A 488 3.67 5.99 -16.73
CA ASN A 488 2.55 6.92 -16.85
C ASN A 488 2.01 7.39 -15.49
N MET A 489 2.20 6.58 -14.44
CA MET A 489 1.93 6.93 -13.04
C MET A 489 3.09 7.72 -12.39
N ASN A 490 4.03 8.26 -13.17
CA ASN A 490 5.16 9.08 -12.71
C ASN A 490 6.15 8.34 -11.76
N TYR A 491 6.28 7.01 -11.90
CA TYR A 491 7.32 6.26 -11.20
C TYR A 491 8.62 6.22 -12.00
N LYS A 492 9.74 6.42 -11.29
CA LYS A 492 11.07 6.43 -11.89
C LYS A 492 11.65 5.04 -11.96
N VAL A 493 11.72 4.47 -13.16
CA VAL A 493 12.33 3.14 -13.37
C VAL A 493 13.83 3.28 -13.58
N SER A 494 14.59 2.91 -12.55
CA SER A 494 16.04 3.12 -12.46
C SER A 494 16.86 1.99 -13.10
N CYS A 495 16.31 0.77 -13.16
CA CYS A 495 16.91 -0.34 -13.90
C CYS A 495 15.87 -1.39 -14.30
N LEU A 496 16.23 -2.19 -15.30
CA LEU A 496 15.55 -3.43 -15.66
C LEU A 496 16.29 -4.61 -15.03
N ILE A 497 15.57 -5.66 -14.67
CA ILE A 497 16.12 -6.90 -14.11
C ILE A 497 15.60 -8.06 -14.95
N THR A 498 16.53 -8.85 -15.47
CA THR A 498 16.22 -10.02 -16.28
C THR A 498 17.00 -11.20 -15.74
N ILE A 499 16.31 -12.32 -15.51
CA ILE A 499 16.93 -13.57 -15.07
C ILE A 499 17.02 -14.49 -16.28
N ASP A 500 18.24 -14.79 -16.69
CA ASP A 500 18.58 -15.64 -17.82
C ASP A 500 18.73 -17.08 -17.33
N SER A 501 17.72 -17.91 -17.60
CA SER A 501 17.71 -19.32 -17.20
C SER A 501 18.34 -20.19 -18.27
N LYS A 502 19.30 -21.05 -17.88
CA LYS A 502 19.83 -22.09 -18.77
C LYS A 502 18.80 -23.18 -19.11
N ASN A 503 17.71 -23.29 -18.34
CA ASN A 503 16.59 -24.16 -18.64
C ASN A 503 15.64 -23.44 -19.60
N LYS A 504 15.45 -23.99 -20.81
CA LYS A 504 14.57 -23.41 -21.84
C LYS A 504 13.11 -23.41 -21.43
N ASP A 505 12.70 -24.36 -20.58
CA ASP A 505 11.35 -24.49 -20.02
C ASP A 505 11.32 -24.02 -18.54
N SER A 506 11.96 -22.88 -18.24
CA SER A 506 11.99 -22.35 -16.87
C SER A 506 10.56 -22.16 -16.33
N TYR A 507 10.34 -22.66 -15.11
CA TYR A 507 9.05 -22.53 -14.41
C TYR A 507 8.69 -21.09 -14.02
N MET A 508 9.64 -20.13 -14.15
CA MET A 508 9.47 -18.76 -13.64
C MET A 508 9.83 -17.66 -14.65
N TYR A 509 10.61 -17.92 -15.71
CA TYR A 509 11.14 -16.87 -16.59
C TYR A 509 10.94 -17.17 -18.07
N HIS A 510 10.67 -16.11 -18.84
CA HIS A 510 10.59 -16.10 -20.30
C HIS A 510 11.98 -16.29 -20.92
N THR A 511 12.15 -17.22 -21.86
CA THR A 511 13.47 -17.65 -22.37
C THR A 511 13.75 -17.39 -23.87
N PRO A 512 12.78 -17.40 -24.82
CA PRO A 512 13.08 -17.43 -26.25
C PRO A 512 13.80 -16.19 -26.80
N THR A 513 13.56 -15.02 -26.22
CA THR A 513 14.06 -13.73 -26.71
C THR A 513 14.89 -12.95 -25.68
N ILE A 514 15.34 -13.62 -24.61
CA ILE A 514 16.07 -12.98 -23.50
C ILE A 514 17.39 -12.30 -23.95
N HIS A 515 17.99 -12.79 -25.04
CA HIS A 515 19.18 -12.18 -25.66
C HIS A 515 18.87 -10.82 -26.30
N LEU A 516 17.63 -10.60 -26.77
CA LEU A 516 17.21 -9.35 -27.44
C LEU A 516 16.79 -8.25 -26.46
N VAL A 517 16.58 -8.57 -25.18
CA VAL A 517 16.21 -7.60 -24.14
C VAL A 517 17.22 -6.45 -24.02
N ASP A 518 18.49 -6.67 -24.41
CA ASP A 518 19.49 -5.59 -24.48
C ASP A 518 19.09 -4.47 -25.47
N LEU A 519 18.44 -4.81 -26.59
CA LEU A 519 17.95 -3.81 -27.55
C LEU A 519 16.81 -2.99 -26.95
N GLN A 520 15.88 -3.63 -26.24
CA GLN A 520 14.79 -2.92 -25.55
C GLN A 520 15.32 -2.03 -24.43
N SER A 521 16.29 -2.51 -23.64
CA SER A 521 16.98 -1.71 -22.62
C SER A 521 17.64 -0.46 -23.22
N LYS A 522 18.36 -0.61 -24.34
CA LYS A 522 18.98 0.50 -25.08
C LYS A 522 17.93 1.47 -25.62
N SER A 523 16.83 0.96 -26.19
CA SER A 523 15.72 1.80 -26.68
C SER A 523 15.04 2.59 -25.57
N LEU A 524 14.83 1.97 -24.40
CA LEU A 524 14.24 2.61 -23.23
C LEU A 524 15.18 3.65 -22.59
N GLY A 525 16.49 3.53 -22.82
CA GLY A 525 17.50 4.30 -22.10
C GLY A 525 17.57 3.94 -20.60
N VAL A 526 17.21 2.72 -20.23
CA VAL A 526 17.18 2.23 -18.84
C VAL A 526 18.19 1.10 -18.70
N PRO A 527 19.12 1.14 -17.72
CA PRO A 527 20.16 0.14 -17.60
C PRO A 527 19.60 -1.23 -17.20
N LEU A 528 20.23 -2.30 -17.69
CA LEU A 528 19.81 -3.68 -17.46
C LEU A 528 20.74 -4.43 -16.51
N ILE A 529 20.16 -5.13 -15.54
CA ILE A 529 20.85 -6.13 -14.72
C ILE A 529 20.44 -7.51 -15.23
N LYS A 530 21.38 -8.23 -15.86
CA LYS A 530 21.22 -9.65 -16.20
C LYS A 530 21.87 -10.54 -15.14
N CYS A 531 21.14 -11.55 -14.68
CA CYS A 531 21.66 -12.58 -13.78
C CYS A 531 21.37 -13.97 -14.36
N LYS A 532 22.36 -14.86 -14.37
CA LYS A 532 22.21 -16.22 -14.89
C LYS A 532 21.77 -17.18 -13.78
N THR A 533 20.93 -18.16 -14.12
CA THR A 533 20.51 -19.24 -13.22
C THR A 533 20.57 -20.60 -13.94
N ALA A 534 20.75 -21.67 -13.17
CA ALA A 534 20.72 -23.04 -13.68
C ALA A 534 19.29 -23.56 -13.98
N GLY A 535 18.25 -22.77 -13.68
CA GLY A 535 16.86 -23.14 -13.98
C GLY A 535 16.28 -24.24 -13.08
N LYS A 536 16.87 -24.44 -11.90
CA LYS A 536 16.40 -25.40 -10.89
C LYS A 536 15.43 -24.71 -9.93
N LYS A 537 14.30 -25.37 -9.64
CA LYS A 537 13.29 -24.92 -8.66
C LYS A 537 13.97 -24.49 -7.36
N GLU A 538 13.55 -23.36 -6.79
CA GLU A 538 14.12 -22.70 -5.60
C GLU A 538 15.52 -22.06 -5.75
N LYS A 539 16.42 -22.56 -6.61
CA LYS A 539 17.70 -21.85 -6.92
C LYS A 539 17.49 -20.58 -7.76
N GLU A 540 16.40 -20.52 -8.52
CA GLU A 540 15.99 -19.31 -9.24
C GLU A 540 15.67 -18.13 -8.32
N LEU A 541 15.25 -18.41 -7.09
CA LEU A 541 14.91 -17.37 -6.12
C LEU A 541 16.15 -16.71 -5.50
N SER A 542 17.24 -17.46 -5.32
CA SER A 542 18.49 -16.88 -4.85
C SER A 542 19.11 -15.95 -5.90
N ALA A 543 18.95 -16.26 -7.19
CA ALA A 543 19.37 -15.40 -8.28
C ALA A 543 18.57 -14.08 -8.31
N LEU A 544 17.24 -14.17 -8.21
CA LEU A 544 16.39 -12.98 -8.12
C LEU A 544 16.72 -12.12 -6.90
N LYS A 545 16.86 -12.74 -5.71
CA LYS A 545 17.26 -12.04 -4.48
C LYS A 545 18.59 -11.31 -4.65
N SER A 546 19.58 -11.95 -5.27
CA SER A 546 20.88 -11.35 -5.55
C SER A 546 20.79 -10.18 -6.52
N ALA A 547 19.97 -10.30 -7.58
CA ALA A 547 19.72 -9.24 -8.54
C ALA A 547 19.06 -8.01 -7.87
N LEU A 548 18.07 -8.25 -7.01
CA LEU A 548 17.39 -7.20 -6.23
C LEU A 548 18.32 -6.52 -5.23
N ILE A 549 19.21 -7.26 -4.55
CA ILE A 549 20.24 -6.67 -3.69
C ILE A 549 21.18 -5.78 -4.50
N LYS A 550 21.61 -6.24 -5.69
CA LYS A 550 22.47 -5.46 -6.59
C LYS A 550 21.77 -4.20 -7.08
N ALA A 551 20.50 -4.30 -7.46
CA ALA A 551 19.67 -3.16 -7.88
C ALA A 551 19.53 -2.13 -6.74
N LYS A 552 19.21 -2.60 -5.53
CA LYS A 552 19.08 -1.76 -4.33
C LYS A 552 20.38 -1.00 -4.03
N LYS A 553 21.52 -1.68 -4.07
CA LYS A 553 22.83 -1.06 -3.81
C LYS A 553 23.28 -0.09 -4.91
N LYS A 554 23.12 -0.47 -6.19
CA LYS A 554 23.66 0.31 -7.32
C LYS A 554 22.76 1.45 -7.76
N TYR A 555 21.44 1.25 -7.74
CA TYR A 555 20.47 2.20 -8.29
C TYR A 555 19.54 2.81 -7.23
N ASN A 556 19.70 2.43 -5.95
CA ASN A 556 18.91 2.92 -4.82
C ASN A 556 17.39 2.79 -5.08
N ILE A 557 16.97 1.58 -5.49
CA ILE A 557 15.55 1.27 -5.69
C ILE A 557 14.84 1.07 -4.35
N ASN A 558 13.56 1.46 -4.33
CA ASN A 558 12.63 1.33 -3.23
C ASN A 558 11.50 0.32 -3.53
N GLY A 559 11.41 -0.15 -4.78
CA GLY A 559 10.45 -1.15 -5.16
C GLY A 559 10.73 -1.85 -6.49
N VAL A 560 9.86 -2.80 -6.83
CA VAL A 560 9.97 -3.72 -7.95
C VAL A 560 8.64 -3.78 -8.68
N ILE A 561 8.66 -3.56 -9.99
CA ILE A 561 7.53 -3.77 -10.90
C ILE A 561 7.57 -5.21 -11.38
N THR A 562 6.43 -5.89 -11.35
CA THR A 562 6.25 -7.22 -11.93
C THR A 562 5.14 -7.20 -12.98
N GLY A 563 5.38 -7.90 -14.08
CA GLY A 563 4.36 -8.19 -15.11
C GLY A 563 3.51 -9.43 -14.79
N ALA A 564 3.63 -10.01 -13.59
CA ALA A 564 2.80 -11.15 -13.20
C ALA A 564 1.30 -10.78 -13.20
N LEU A 565 0.50 -11.59 -13.89
CA LEU A 565 -0.91 -11.31 -14.19
C LEU A 565 -1.88 -12.01 -13.22
N TYR A 566 -1.79 -13.35 -13.11
CA TYR A 566 -2.60 -14.22 -12.24
C TYR A 566 -1.78 -15.31 -11.53
N SER A 567 -0.54 -15.59 -11.93
CA SER A 567 0.31 -16.59 -11.27
C SER A 567 0.64 -16.24 -9.82
N ASN A 568 -0.15 -16.79 -8.88
CA ASN A 568 0.10 -16.70 -7.43
C ASN A 568 1.49 -17.26 -7.07
N TYR A 569 1.93 -18.30 -7.79
CA TYR A 569 3.24 -18.93 -7.61
C TYR A 569 4.41 -17.96 -7.80
N GLN A 570 4.37 -17.12 -8.84
CA GLN A 570 5.40 -16.12 -9.12
C GLN A 570 5.27 -14.92 -8.17
N ARG A 571 4.06 -14.43 -7.96
CA ARG A 571 3.80 -13.26 -7.10
C ARG A 571 4.22 -13.48 -5.66
N ASP A 572 3.80 -14.58 -5.03
CA ASP A 572 4.09 -14.88 -3.61
C ASP A 572 5.59 -14.88 -3.32
N ARG A 573 6.38 -15.41 -4.25
CA ARG A 573 7.83 -15.49 -4.17
C ARG A 573 8.50 -14.13 -4.29
N ILE A 574 8.07 -13.33 -5.27
CA ILE A 574 8.56 -11.97 -5.46
C ILE A 574 8.19 -11.12 -4.23
N GLU A 575 6.96 -11.22 -3.73
CA GLU A 575 6.49 -10.51 -2.54
C GLU A 575 7.30 -10.90 -1.31
N LYS A 576 7.51 -12.20 -1.06
CA LYS A 576 8.33 -12.67 0.07
C LYS A 576 9.76 -12.13 0.03
N ILE A 577 10.45 -12.27 -1.11
CA ILE A 577 11.84 -11.79 -1.25
C ILE A 577 11.89 -10.27 -1.12
N SER A 578 10.94 -9.56 -1.70
CA SER A 578 10.89 -8.11 -1.64
C SER A 578 10.59 -7.61 -0.22
N ASP A 579 9.65 -8.24 0.49
CA ASP A 579 9.35 -7.97 1.90
C ASP A 579 10.61 -8.14 2.78
N GLU A 580 11.37 -9.24 2.60
CA GLU A 580 12.65 -9.49 3.29
C GLU A 580 13.70 -8.41 2.99
N LEU A 581 13.70 -7.85 1.78
CA LEU A 581 14.64 -6.81 1.35
C LEU A 581 14.12 -5.39 1.64
N GLY A 582 12.92 -5.24 2.21
CA GLY A 582 12.27 -3.94 2.38
C GLY A 582 11.98 -3.22 1.06
N LEU A 583 11.73 -3.96 -0.02
CA LEU A 583 11.33 -3.43 -1.33
C LEU A 583 9.81 -3.56 -1.51
N LYS A 584 9.19 -2.51 -2.03
CA LYS A 584 7.76 -2.51 -2.39
C LYS A 584 7.52 -3.30 -3.67
N VAL A 585 6.44 -4.07 -3.78
CA VAL A 585 6.08 -4.79 -5.02
C VAL A 585 4.86 -4.17 -5.67
N PHE A 586 5.04 -3.76 -6.93
CA PHE A 586 4.05 -3.15 -7.80
C PHE A 586 3.65 -4.15 -8.90
N SER A 587 2.40 -4.59 -8.88
CA SER A 587 1.84 -5.54 -9.86
C SER A 587 0.67 -4.87 -10.59
N PRO A 588 0.91 -3.94 -11.53
CA PRO A 588 -0.14 -3.10 -12.12
C PRO A 588 -1.15 -3.89 -12.97
N LEU A 589 -0.75 -5.06 -13.49
CA LEU A 589 -1.58 -5.91 -14.34
C LEU A 589 -2.38 -6.97 -13.56
N TRP A 590 -2.14 -7.06 -12.25
CA TRP A 590 -2.67 -8.13 -11.44
C TRP A 590 -4.21 -8.13 -11.43
N HIS A 591 -4.82 -9.23 -11.87
CA HIS A 591 -6.27 -9.39 -12.07
C HIS A 591 -6.94 -8.44 -13.08
N LYS A 592 -6.16 -7.85 -13.99
CA LYS A 592 -6.75 -7.25 -15.20
C LYS A 592 -7.30 -8.37 -16.07
N SER A 593 -8.55 -8.27 -16.54
CA SER A 593 -9.09 -9.30 -17.43
C SER A 593 -8.24 -9.42 -18.69
N GLN A 594 -8.00 -10.65 -19.11
CA GLN A 594 -7.09 -10.98 -20.21
C GLN A 594 -7.46 -10.24 -21.50
N TYR A 595 -8.75 -10.21 -21.83
CA TYR A 595 -9.23 -9.45 -22.99
C TYR A 595 -8.94 -7.94 -22.88
N GLU A 596 -9.16 -7.34 -21.70
CA GLU A 596 -8.90 -5.91 -21.51
C GLU A 596 -7.40 -5.58 -21.46
N GLU A 597 -6.55 -6.54 -21.12
CA GLU A 597 -5.10 -6.39 -21.23
C GLU A 597 -4.65 -6.26 -22.69
N VAL A 598 -5.00 -7.23 -23.54
CA VAL A 598 -4.62 -7.20 -24.96
C VAL A 598 -5.24 -5.99 -25.66
N LYS A 599 -6.48 -5.66 -25.32
CA LYS A 599 -7.13 -4.45 -25.82
C LYS A 599 -6.45 -3.16 -25.38
N GLU A 600 -5.93 -3.10 -24.15
CA GLU A 600 -5.15 -1.96 -23.67
C GLU A 600 -3.78 -1.88 -24.37
N LEU A 601 -3.09 -3.01 -24.57
CA LEU A 601 -1.85 -3.06 -25.36
C LEU A 601 -2.06 -2.44 -26.74
N ILE A 602 -3.15 -2.85 -27.43
CA ILE A 602 -3.51 -2.35 -28.75
C ILE A 602 -3.84 -0.84 -28.69
N SER A 603 -4.65 -0.40 -27.72
CA SER A 603 -5.03 1.03 -27.62
C SER A 603 -3.85 1.94 -27.30
N LEU A 604 -2.85 1.42 -26.59
CA LEU A 604 -1.60 2.10 -26.28
C LEU A 604 -0.54 1.96 -27.39
N HIS A 605 -0.86 1.34 -28.53
CA HIS A 605 0.07 1.13 -29.65
C HIS A 605 1.34 0.38 -29.22
N ILE A 606 1.20 -0.63 -28.36
CA ILE A 606 2.29 -1.54 -27.98
C ILE A 606 2.32 -2.71 -28.97
N VAL A 607 3.38 -2.77 -29.78
CA VAL A 607 3.54 -3.71 -30.89
C VAL A 607 4.25 -4.97 -30.40
N GLY A 608 3.48 -5.94 -29.90
CA GLY A 608 3.96 -7.27 -29.55
C GLY A 608 3.84 -8.26 -30.71
N VAL A 609 4.88 -9.02 -31.00
CA VAL A 609 4.83 -10.15 -31.95
C VAL A 609 4.87 -11.49 -31.22
N ILE A 610 4.15 -12.49 -31.74
CA ILE A 610 4.18 -13.85 -31.20
C ILE A 610 5.50 -14.52 -31.58
N THR A 611 6.24 -15.01 -30.58
CA THR A 611 7.56 -15.63 -30.76
C THR A 611 7.61 -17.11 -30.39
N LYS A 612 6.59 -17.60 -29.68
CA LYS A 612 6.42 -19.02 -29.36
C LYS A 612 4.94 -19.35 -29.36
N ILE A 613 4.62 -20.57 -29.74
CA ILE A 613 3.29 -21.18 -29.61
C ILE A 613 3.47 -22.58 -29.02
N ALA A 614 2.53 -23.00 -28.16
CA ALA A 614 2.56 -24.29 -27.49
C ALA A 614 1.16 -24.81 -27.12
N ALA A 615 0.12 -24.41 -27.87
CA ALA A 615 -1.26 -24.79 -27.59
C ALA A 615 -2.03 -25.17 -28.86
N GLN A 616 -2.97 -26.12 -28.70
CA GLN A 616 -3.82 -26.60 -29.78
C GLN A 616 -4.60 -25.44 -30.42
N GLY A 617 -4.58 -25.40 -31.76
CA GLY A 617 -5.21 -24.33 -32.55
C GLY A 617 -4.28 -23.16 -32.90
N LEU A 618 -3.09 -23.07 -32.31
CA LEU A 618 -2.03 -22.16 -32.74
C LEU A 618 -1.07 -22.89 -33.68
N GLN A 619 -1.08 -22.53 -34.96
CA GLN A 619 -0.23 -23.12 -35.99
C GLN A 619 0.91 -22.15 -36.39
N ASN A 620 1.78 -22.59 -37.31
CA ASN A 620 2.98 -21.85 -37.71
C ASN A 620 2.71 -20.42 -38.19
N ASP A 621 1.51 -20.13 -38.71
CA ASP A 621 1.09 -18.84 -39.21
C ASP A 621 0.89 -17.80 -38.10
N PHE A 622 0.77 -18.22 -36.83
CA PHE A 622 0.75 -17.31 -35.68
C PHE A 622 2.13 -16.73 -35.36
N LEU A 623 3.21 -17.45 -35.66
CA LEU A 623 4.57 -17.00 -35.36
C LEU A 623 4.93 -15.77 -36.20
N GLY A 624 5.32 -14.69 -35.53
CA GLY A 624 5.65 -13.40 -36.16
C GLY A 624 4.45 -12.47 -36.37
N LYS A 625 3.20 -12.90 -36.14
CA LYS A 625 2.05 -12.01 -36.19
C LYS A 625 2.09 -10.99 -35.06
N VAL A 626 1.67 -9.76 -35.37
CA VAL A 626 1.49 -8.67 -34.41
C VAL A 626 0.17 -8.85 -33.67
N LEU A 627 0.17 -8.61 -32.36
CA LEU A 627 -1.04 -8.50 -31.54
C LEU A 627 -1.84 -7.25 -31.93
N ASP A 628 -2.71 -7.40 -32.92
CA ASP A 628 -3.68 -6.39 -33.36
C ASP A 628 -5.13 -6.82 -33.05
N LYS A 629 -6.10 -5.99 -33.46
CA LYS A 629 -7.53 -6.28 -33.23
C LYS A 629 -7.99 -7.56 -33.93
N ASN A 630 -7.44 -7.85 -35.11
CA ASN A 630 -7.82 -9.03 -35.89
C ASN A 630 -7.31 -10.30 -35.19
N LEU A 631 -6.06 -10.30 -34.76
CA LEU A 631 -5.48 -11.40 -34.01
C LEU A 631 -6.18 -11.59 -32.66
N LEU A 632 -6.57 -10.51 -31.97
CA LEU A 632 -7.35 -10.61 -30.73
C LEU A 632 -8.69 -11.32 -30.94
N GLU A 633 -9.41 -11.05 -32.03
CA GLU A 633 -10.67 -11.75 -32.31
C GLU A 633 -10.43 -13.22 -32.72
N GLN A 634 -9.34 -13.53 -33.42
CA GLN A 634 -8.92 -14.92 -33.69
C GLN A 634 -8.63 -15.67 -32.37
N LEU A 635 -7.88 -15.04 -31.47
CA LEU A 635 -7.61 -15.58 -30.14
C LEU A 635 -8.91 -15.72 -29.34
N LYS A 636 -9.88 -14.83 -29.46
CA LYS A 636 -11.16 -15.00 -28.77
C LYS A 636 -11.97 -16.20 -29.28
N GLN A 637 -11.93 -16.46 -30.58
CA GLN A 637 -12.59 -17.63 -31.16
C GLN A 637 -11.97 -18.93 -30.69
N LEU A 638 -10.64 -18.98 -30.64
CA LEU A 638 -9.92 -20.14 -30.12
C LEU A 638 -10.22 -20.36 -28.62
N GLU A 639 -10.49 -19.31 -27.82
CA GLU A 639 -10.73 -19.40 -26.37
C GLU A 639 -12.06 -20.08 -26.16
N ASN A 640 -13.08 -19.64 -26.90
CA ASN A 640 -14.41 -20.26 -26.89
C ASN A 640 -14.38 -21.72 -27.33
N LYS A 641 -13.46 -22.11 -28.23
CA LYS A 641 -13.39 -23.45 -28.80
C LYS A 641 -12.56 -24.44 -27.98
N TYR A 642 -11.42 -24.00 -27.46
CA TYR A 642 -10.42 -24.87 -26.82
C TYR A 642 -10.15 -24.52 -25.36
N GLY A 643 -10.74 -23.43 -24.83
CA GLY A 643 -10.51 -22.98 -23.45
C GLY A 643 -9.10 -22.44 -23.20
N PHE A 644 -8.36 -22.03 -24.25
CA PHE A 644 -7.01 -21.50 -24.12
C PHE A 644 -7.02 -20.03 -23.64
N ASN A 645 -5.96 -19.60 -22.95
CA ASN A 645 -5.85 -18.25 -22.40
C ASN A 645 -5.51 -17.20 -23.48
N ILE A 646 -6.39 -16.20 -23.69
CA ILE A 646 -6.18 -15.14 -24.69
C ILE A 646 -4.86 -14.39 -24.49
N CYS A 647 -4.38 -14.24 -23.25
CA CYS A 647 -3.11 -13.59 -22.94
C CYS A 647 -1.90 -14.51 -22.99
N GLY A 648 -2.05 -15.80 -23.27
CA GLY A 648 -0.93 -16.74 -23.33
C GLY A 648 -0.25 -16.99 -21.97
N GLU A 649 -0.92 -16.71 -20.85
CA GLU A 649 -0.33 -16.82 -19.51
C GLU A 649 -0.02 -18.27 -19.10
N GLY A 650 -0.75 -19.25 -19.65
CA GLY A 650 -0.50 -20.67 -19.46
C GLY A 650 0.71 -21.18 -20.24
N GLY A 651 1.40 -20.31 -20.98
CA GLY A 651 2.48 -20.66 -21.89
C GLY A 651 1.98 -21.01 -23.29
N GLU A 652 0.71 -20.75 -23.61
CA GLU A 652 0.11 -21.04 -24.92
C GLU A 652 0.84 -20.31 -26.04
N TYR A 653 1.24 -19.08 -25.79
CA TYR A 653 2.14 -18.34 -26.66
C TYR A 653 2.99 -17.35 -25.88
N GLU A 654 4.16 -17.04 -26.41
CA GLU A 654 5.04 -16.01 -25.87
C GLU A 654 5.20 -14.86 -26.85
N THR A 655 5.60 -13.68 -26.36
CA THR A 655 5.69 -12.48 -27.17
C THR A 655 6.99 -11.73 -26.99
N PHE A 656 7.35 -10.96 -28.01
CA PHE A 656 8.42 -9.98 -27.93
C PHE A 656 7.91 -8.63 -28.44
N VAL A 657 8.13 -7.56 -27.67
CA VAL A 657 7.66 -6.22 -28.05
C VAL A 657 8.70 -5.51 -28.91
N LEU A 658 8.31 -5.15 -30.12
CA LEU A 658 9.14 -4.44 -31.10
C LEU A 658 9.05 -2.92 -30.94
N ASP A 659 7.88 -2.40 -30.58
CA ASP A 659 7.68 -0.98 -30.30
C ASP A 659 6.64 -0.74 -29.20
N ALA A 660 6.80 0.36 -28.48
CA ALA A 660 5.86 0.86 -27.49
C ALA A 660 6.07 2.38 -27.34
N PRO A 661 5.08 3.19 -26.91
CA PRO A 661 5.27 4.63 -26.76
C PRO A 661 6.47 5.03 -25.88
N ILE A 662 6.79 4.20 -24.88
CA ILE A 662 7.92 4.42 -23.96
C ILE A 662 9.31 4.12 -24.57
N PHE A 663 9.38 3.52 -25.76
CA PHE A 663 10.62 3.26 -26.49
C PHE A 663 11.08 4.51 -27.24
N ARG A 664 12.39 4.80 -27.26
CA ARG A 664 12.95 5.92 -28.05
C ARG A 664 13.19 5.53 -29.51
N LYS A 665 13.38 4.23 -29.77
CA LYS A 665 13.62 3.63 -31.09
C LYS A 665 12.82 2.34 -31.20
N LYS A 666 12.28 2.03 -32.38
CA LYS A 666 11.62 0.73 -32.60
C LYS A 666 12.67 -0.34 -32.92
N ILE A 667 12.33 -1.60 -32.70
CA ILE A 667 13.16 -2.76 -33.03
C ILE A 667 12.66 -3.34 -34.34
N GLU A 668 13.57 -3.51 -35.30
CA GLU A 668 13.30 -4.15 -36.58
C GLU A 668 13.97 -5.53 -36.60
N ILE A 669 13.19 -6.57 -36.93
CA ILE A 669 13.70 -7.92 -37.15
C ILE A 669 14.26 -7.99 -38.56
N GLU A 670 15.58 -8.18 -38.70
CA GLU A 670 16.22 -8.29 -40.02
C GLU A 670 16.24 -9.74 -40.52
N LYS A 671 16.38 -10.70 -39.61
CA LYS A 671 16.45 -12.12 -39.94
C LYS A 671 15.83 -12.97 -38.84
N SER A 672 14.90 -13.83 -39.24
CA SER A 672 14.26 -14.80 -38.36
C SER A 672 14.01 -16.12 -39.07
N LYS A 673 13.92 -17.21 -38.30
CA LYS A 673 13.59 -18.54 -38.79
C LYS A 673 12.50 -19.16 -37.92
N VAL A 674 11.49 -19.77 -38.53
CA VAL A 674 10.49 -20.57 -37.82
C VAL A 674 11.04 -21.97 -37.58
N LYS A 675 10.93 -22.45 -36.33
CA LYS A 675 11.27 -23.81 -35.94
C LYS A 675 10.06 -24.44 -35.26
N MET A 676 9.44 -25.42 -35.91
CA MET A 676 8.34 -26.20 -35.34
C MET A 676 8.88 -27.47 -34.69
N GLU A 677 8.34 -27.85 -33.53
CA GLU A 677 8.56 -29.14 -32.87
C GLU A 677 7.44 -30.13 -33.21
N ASN A 678 6.21 -29.62 -33.32
CA ASN A 678 5.04 -30.34 -33.82
C ASN A 678 4.05 -29.33 -34.43
N GLU A 679 2.86 -29.76 -34.83
CA GLU A 679 1.85 -28.89 -35.47
C GLU A 679 1.47 -27.65 -34.64
N PHE A 680 1.44 -27.79 -33.30
CA PHE A 680 0.95 -26.76 -32.37
C PHE A 680 2.03 -26.22 -31.42
N THR A 681 3.29 -26.60 -31.65
CA THR A 681 4.43 -26.16 -30.83
C THR A 681 5.56 -25.71 -31.73
N GLY A 682 5.94 -24.44 -31.60
CA GLY A 682 6.99 -23.85 -32.43
C GLY A 682 7.46 -22.50 -31.92
N GLU A 683 8.62 -22.08 -32.43
CA GLU A 683 9.31 -20.86 -32.01
C GLU A 683 9.78 -20.06 -33.23
N LEU A 684 9.71 -18.73 -33.13
CA LEU A 684 10.32 -17.78 -34.05
C LEU A 684 11.71 -17.42 -33.54
N LEU A 685 12.74 -18.04 -34.13
CA LEU A 685 14.13 -17.76 -33.81
C LEU A 685 14.56 -16.47 -34.49
N ILE A 686 14.62 -15.38 -33.73
CA ILE A 686 15.13 -14.09 -34.20
C ILE A 686 16.66 -14.11 -34.12
N GLU A 687 17.30 -14.26 -35.28
CA GLU A 687 18.75 -14.35 -35.44
C GLU A 687 19.40 -12.96 -35.42
N LYS A 688 18.74 -11.97 -36.03
CA LYS A 688 19.26 -10.61 -36.15
C LYS A 688 18.14 -9.58 -36.04
N ALA A 689 18.33 -8.60 -35.15
CA ALA A 689 17.45 -7.45 -34.99
C ALA A 689 18.27 -6.20 -34.68
N LYS A 690 17.76 -5.02 -35.07
CA LYS A 690 18.43 -3.73 -34.85
C LYS A 690 17.46 -2.67 -34.33
N LEU A 691 18.02 -1.58 -33.81
CA LEU A 691 17.26 -0.38 -33.43
C LEU A 691 17.18 0.59 -34.61
N VAL A 692 15.97 1.03 -34.94
CA VAL A 692 15.70 2.03 -35.99
C VAL A 692 14.89 3.21 -35.46
N GLY A 693 14.89 4.32 -36.19
CA GLY A 693 14.08 5.51 -35.84
C GLY A 693 12.59 5.18 -35.82
N LYS A 694 11.82 5.91 -35.00
CA LYS A 694 10.36 5.73 -34.91
C LYS A 694 9.66 6.26 -36.13
#